data_AF-A0A6J0ZS34-F1
#
_entry.id   AF-A0A6J0ZS34-F1
#
_cell.length_a   1.000
_cell.length_b   1.000
_cell.length_c   1.000
_cell.angle_alpha   90.00
_cell.angle_beta   90.00
_cell.angle_gamma   90.00
#
_symmetry.space_group_name_H-M   'P 1'
#
loop_
_entity.id
_entity.type
_entity.pdbx_description
1 polymer ?
#
loop_
_entity_poly.entity_id
_entity_poly.type
_entity_poly.pdbx_seq_one_letter_code
_entity_poly.pdbx_strand_id
1 'polypeptide(L)'
;MDCLSPILDIGTRLWDCSSKHVAYIHDLEENLQKLRTEMEVLNCRRHDVWCRVEATEQQPRMRRSEEVDGWLESAKTMDNEVNEIIQEGDQELQNKCVGSCCPKNLKSSYKIGKRIIKKINSVEDLLKKGEPYCSDTAVAVKLPRKRLLIPEWPVENTVGQDSKLERVWRCIEDETIRIIRFCGVGGVGKTTLLKKVSNEFHRRSHDFDAVIWAMMPRQENYIEKVQEVIRKKLEIPDSIWDQCSGEDEKGAHIFSVLKSKKFVLLLDNVWEQFNLLTLGIHLRNDQNQSKVIYTARSLGLSFDVEAQVTIEVERLPPEQALSLFRTTVGESILSTHPELSDLANTFVRRCGGLPLALLTVAGAMASRKNLREWRHTVELLDTHPSEIAGMGGYVFPLLKFSYDNLNEATAQNCFLYCSIFPEAYNIPIDELIDLWIGEGFLDGADPCGQGEFIVGTLRLAYLLESDESKQCVRMHDVVRHMALWLARDQGKNKNKVLVAKSGRITDQELTKWEEATWISLFGSSSREKIDYSPSCHYLSTLLLRDAQLESFPSGFFDSMPALKVLDLSGNRGLVELPSNIGNAKTLQYLNLSLTSIAKLPTGLRNLRNLRCLLLDYTVNLKWIPKELISNFLCLQVYSKINGVTEDFRSVDVPPSADEIAFLEVLECLGDINKIGITLFCAPSFEKILESCTLRSCIRKLTFKECTGLISLYFTEELSNLERLEIFHCSSLKEFKVSEGCKLGSLSKVYIGVCPLLLNLNVLAYARNLEILTILDCESLKEVTSETMAFPGLKTISLTHLKNLKSICPSPSCFPSLLEIEVSKCPSLRQLPFDVESADFLQKIRGETEWWDGLVWDDEAVKDACLLKFISTPFELLQIKKDDAVPKTSSFKDGVHIVNQTKAETPPHPKPSPKPSKTDIDDQLNLEDIEAIKVIGRGSAGVVQLVRHKLTGHFFALKTIVMNTDEAVRRQIVNELKANQSSHCPYIVNCYQSFYNHGVISIILEYMDSGSLADFLKKVTFIPEPYLAAICKQVLKGLMYLHLEANIIHRDIKPSNLLINHKGEVKITDFHMSAGLESPSERANSFVGTYNYMSPERIMGGSYGIEVDIWSLGLVLLECATGKFPYSPPGEREEWDNLFELMEEIVDQPPPCAPSDQFSPEFCSFISACLRKDPNERKSAHELLVLPFLNLYDDLDVDLSSYFNYAGLPLGTF
;
A
#
# COMPACT_ATOMS: atom_id res chain seq x y z
N MET A 1 27.67 68.10 71.63
CA MET A 1 26.25 67.83 71.33
C MET A 1 26.18 67.05 70.02
N ASP A 2 26.78 65.86 69.97
CA ASP A 2 26.93 65.06 68.73
C ASP A 2 26.63 63.56 68.95
N CYS A 3 25.61 63.23 69.77
CA CYS A 3 25.22 61.83 70.02
C CYS A 3 23.74 61.51 69.70
N LEU A 4 22.95 62.45 69.18
CA LEU A 4 21.51 62.23 68.94
C LEU A 4 21.15 61.90 67.48
N SER A 5 21.97 62.28 66.49
CA SER A 5 21.68 62.04 65.07
C SER A 5 21.72 60.56 64.64
N PRO A 6 22.68 59.72 65.10
CA PRO A 6 22.74 58.31 64.64
C PRO A 6 21.63 57.44 65.23
N ILE A 7 21.14 57.78 66.42
CA ILE A 7 20.09 57.01 67.13
C ILE A 7 18.71 57.28 66.50
N LEU A 8 18.45 58.52 66.05
CA LEU A 8 17.24 58.89 65.31
C LEU A 8 17.21 58.28 63.89
N ASP A 9 18.35 58.13 63.22
CA ASP A 9 18.44 57.50 61.89
C ASP A 9 18.27 55.97 61.96
N ILE A 10 18.76 55.32 63.04
CA ILE A 10 18.48 53.91 63.31
C ILE A 10 17.00 53.71 63.70
N GLY A 11 16.43 54.63 64.49
CA GLY A 11 15.01 54.59 64.87
C GLY A 11 14.05 54.75 63.68
N THR A 12 14.36 55.64 62.74
CA THR A 12 13.57 55.83 61.50
C THR A 12 13.72 54.67 60.52
N ARG A 13 14.93 54.11 60.34
CA ARG A 13 15.12 52.90 59.51
C ARG A 13 14.52 51.64 60.12
N LEU A 14 14.54 51.49 61.44
CA LEU A 14 13.83 50.40 62.13
C LEU A 14 12.31 50.59 62.04
N TRP A 15 11.81 51.83 62.11
CA TRP A 15 10.38 52.13 61.90
C TRP A 15 9.92 51.83 60.47
N ASP A 16 10.71 52.15 59.45
CA ASP A 16 10.43 51.81 58.04
C ASP A 16 10.55 50.31 57.72
N CYS A 17 11.45 49.58 58.39
CA CYS A 17 11.52 48.12 58.30
C CYS A 17 10.37 47.42 59.05
N SER A 18 9.82 48.06 60.10
CA SER A 18 8.71 47.53 60.90
C SER A 18 7.32 47.89 60.33
N SER A 19 7.18 49.06 59.70
CA SER A 19 5.89 49.58 59.20
C SER A 19 5.27 48.69 58.12
N LYS A 20 6.08 48.16 57.20
CA LYS A 20 5.65 47.17 56.18
C LYS A 20 5.16 45.86 56.80
N HIS A 21 5.68 45.47 57.96
CA HIS A 21 5.31 44.21 58.63
C HIS A 21 4.07 44.37 59.52
N VAL A 22 3.85 45.57 60.07
CA VAL A 22 2.66 45.93 60.85
C VAL A 22 1.43 46.13 59.96
N ALA A 23 1.59 46.62 58.72
CA ALA A 23 0.51 46.80 57.75
C ALA A 23 -0.28 45.51 57.44
N TYR A 24 0.39 44.34 57.35
CA TYR A 24 -0.29 43.05 57.14
C TYR A 24 -1.25 42.66 58.28
N ILE A 25 -1.07 43.23 59.47
CA ILE A 25 -1.87 42.93 60.66
C ILE A 25 -2.89 44.05 60.93
N HIS A 26 -2.46 45.31 60.83
CA HIS A 26 -3.29 46.48 61.06
C HIS A 26 -4.38 46.64 59.98
N ASP A 27 -4.02 46.42 58.71
CA ASP A 27 -4.91 46.63 57.57
C ASP A 27 -5.58 45.31 57.13
N LEU A 28 -5.61 44.29 58.00
CA LEU A 28 -6.09 42.96 57.65
C LEU A 28 -7.55 42.97 57.18
N GLU A 29 -8.43 43.72 57.88
CA GLU A 29 -9.85 43.85 57.54
C GLU A 29 -10.04 44.57 56.20
N GLU A 30 -9.28 45.64 55.95
CA GLU A 30 -9.33 46.41 54.70
C GLU A 30 -8.82 45.58 53.51
N ASN A 31 -7.69 44.88 53.67
CA ASN A 31 -7.13 44.01 52.64
C ASN A 31 -8.06 42.83 52.33
N LEU A 32 -8.74 42.27 53.34
CA LEU A 32 -9.70 41.19 53.14
C LEU A 32 -10.93 41.67 52.37
N GLN A 33 -11.41 42.88 52.65
CA GLN A 33 -12.49 43.51 51.87
C GLN A 33 -12.06 43.83 50.43
N LYS A 34 -10.82 44.30 50.22
CA LYS A 34 -10.28 44.51 48.88
C LYS A 34 -10.23 43.19 48.09
N LEU A 35 -9.74 42.11 48.71
CA LEU A 35 -9.69 40.79 48.06
C LEU A 35 -11.09 40.29 47.64
N ARG A 36 -12.12 40.47 48.49
CA ARG A 36 -13.51 40.16 48.13
C ARG A 36 -13.96 40.93 46.90
N THR A 37 -13.70 42.24 46.89
CA THR A 37 -14.12 43.14 45.81
C THR A 37 -13.46 42.77 44.49
N GLU A 38 -12.14 42.56 44.47
CA GLU A 38 -11.41 42.16 43.25
C GLU A 38 -11.86 40.78 42.74
N MET A 39 -12.16 39.85 43.64
CA MET A 39 -12.66 38.52 43.28
C MET A 39 -14.06 38.56 42.67
N GLU A 40 -14.95 39.42 43.16
CA GLU A 40 -16.26 39.66 42.56
C GLU A 40 -16.13 40.19 41.12
N VAL A 41 -15.19 41.11 40.88
CA VAL A 41 -14.90 41.65 39.53
C VAL A 41 -14.39 40.53 38.61
N LEU A 42 -13.49 39.68 39.08
CA LEU A 42 -12.98 38.54 38.31
C LEU A 42 -14.09 37.53 37.97
N ASN A 43 -14.97 37.24 38.92
CA ASN A 43 -16.11 36.34 38.71
C ASN A 43 -17.12 36.89 37.70
N CYS A 44 -17.41 38.19 37.73
CA CYS A 44 -18.25 38.85 36.73
C CYS A 44 -17.62 38.74 35.34
N ARG A 45 -16.32 39.04 35.20
CA ARG A 45 -15.62 38.94 33.92
C ARG A 45 -15.58 37.51 33.38
N ARG A 46 -15.37 36.52 34.26
CA ARG A 46 -15.42 35.10 33.90
C ARG A 46 -16.77 34.73 33.31
N HIS A 47 -17.85 35.21 33.92
CA HIS A 47 -19.20 34.95 33.44
C HIS A 47 -19.48 35.59 32.07
N ASP A 48 -19.04 36.83 31.87
CA ASP A 48 -19.19 37.52 30.58
C ASP A 48 -18.45 36.79 29.44
N VAL A 49 -17.20 36.36 29.68
CA VAL A 49 -16.42 35.60 28.71
C VAL A 49 -17.09 34.26 28.41
N TRP A 50 -17.58 33.56 29.43
CA TRP A 50 -18.27 32.28 29.26
C TRP A 50 -19.55 32.40 28.41
N CYS A 51 -20.39 33.42 28.67
CA CYS A 51 -21.61 33.64 27.87
C CYS A 51 -21.29 33.91 26.39
N ARG A 52 -20.19 34.61 26.10
CA ARG A 52 -19.73 34.89 24.72
C ARG A 52 -19.21 33.64 24.03
N VAL A 53 -18.48 32.80 24.75
CA VAL A 53 -18.03 31.50 24.25
C VAL A 53 -19.24 30.65 23.85
N GLU A 54 -20.24 30.52 24.72
CA GLU A 54 -21.47 29.79 24.38
C GLU A 54 -22.16 30.35 23.13
N ALA A 55 -22.30 31.68 23.03
CA ALA A 55 -22.92 32.32 21.88
C ALA A 55 -22.14 32.08 20.56
N THR A 56 -20.81 32.05 20.63
CA THR A 56 -19.95 31.90 19.45
C THR A 56 -19.85 30.44 19.01
N GLU A 57 -19.85 29.49 19.95
CA GLU A 57 -19.87 28.05 19.67
C GLU A 57 -21.19 27.57 19.04
N GLN A 58 -22.28 28.37 19.10
CA GLN A 58 -23.49 28.09 18.31
C GLN A 58 -23.30 28.33 16.80
N GLN A 59 -22.23 29.01 16.38
CA GLN A 59 -21.94 29.20 14.95
C GLN A 59 -21.23 27.98 14.35
N PRO A 60 -21.56 27.57 13.10
CA PRO A 60 -20.93 26.42 12.47
C PRO A 60 -19.40 26.57 12.36
N ARG A 61 -18.66 25.54 12.76
CA ARG A 61 -17.19 25.45 12.69
C ARG A 61 -16.45 26.45 13.60
N MET A 62 -17.07 26.91 14.68
CA MET A 62 -16.39 27.65 15.74
C MET A 62 -16.15 26.74 16.94
N ARG A 63 -14.96 26.82 17.53
CA ARG A 63 -14.60 26.19 18.81
C ARG A 63 -13.93 27.23 19.70
N ARG A 64 -14.16 27.23 21.02
CA ARG A 64 -13.41 28.08 21.96
C ARG A 64 -11.89 27.90 21.80
N SER A 65 -11.13 28.99 21.96
CA SER A 65 -9.66 28.91 21.95
C SER A 65 -9.13 28.29 23.26
N GLU A 66 -7.98 27.62 23.19
CA GLU A 66 -7.35 27.00 24.37
C GLU A 66 -6.92 28.05 25.40
N GLU A 67 -6.50 29.23 24.95
CA GLU A 67 -6.13 30.34 25.84
C GLU A 67 -7.31 30.82 26.71
N VAL A 68 -8.53 30.81 26.14
CA VAL A 68 -9.75 31.20 26.84
C VAL A 68 -10.19 30.11 27.81
N ASP A 69 -10.10 28.84 27.41
CA ASP A 69 -10.44 27.71 28.28
C ASP A 69 -9.52 27.65 29.52
N GLY A 70 -8.20 27.78 29.29
CA GLY A 70 -7.22 27.85 30.38
C GLY A 70 -7.40 29.06 31.29
N TRP A 71 -7.83 30.21 30.76
CA TRP A 71 -8.15 31.38 31.58
C TRP A 71 -9.42 31.18 32.42
N LEU A 72 -10.49 30.62 31.84
CA LEU A 72 -11.75 30.32 32.55
C LEU A 72 -11.52 29.34 33.72
N GLU A 73 -10.70 28.32 33.50
CA GLU A 73 -10.35 27.34 34.54
C GLU A 73 -9.45 27.95 35.62
N SER A 74 -8.48 28.80 35.22
CA SER A 74 -7.65 29.54 36.17
C SER A 74 -8.48 30.47 37.06
N ALA A 75 -9.46 31.17 36.50
CA ALA A 75 -10.36 32.05 37.26
C ALA A 75 -11.25 31.26 38.22
N LYS A 76 -11.70 30.07 37.82
CA LYS A 76 -12.45 29.14 38.70
C LYS A 76 -11.61 28.60 39.85
N THR A 77 -10.35 28.26 39.58
CA THR A 77 -9.43 27.81 40.62
C THR A 77 -9.13 28.93 41.61
N MET A 78 -8.94 30.16 41.12
CA MET A 78 -8.71 31.34 41.95
C MET A 78 -9.87 31.60 42.91
N ASP A 79 -11.11 31.44 42.45
CA ASP A 79 -12.33 31.59 43.25
C ASP A 79 -12.35 30.64 44.45
N ASN A 80 -12.04 29.36 44.23
CA ASN A 80 -11.96 28.37 45.31
C ASN A 80 -10.88 28.73 46.35
N GLU A 81 -9.67 29.07 45.89
CA GLU A 81 -8.55 29.40 46.78
C GLU A 81 -8.77 30.70 47.58
N VAL A 82 -9.42 31.70 46.97
CA VAL A 82 -9.74 32.97 47.65
C VAL A 82 -10.84 32.77 48.68
N ASN A 83 -11.85 31.95 48.40
CA ASN A 83 -12.92 31.62 49.35
C ASN A 83 -12.38 30.94 50.62
N GLU A 84 -11.39 30.04 50.50
CA GLU A 84 -10.71 29.45 51.66
C GLU A 84 -9.97 30.51 52.50
N ILE A 85 -9.22 31.40 51.85
CA ILE A 85 -8.45 32.46 52.53
C ILE A 85 -9.37 33.47 53.21
N ILE A 86 -10.50 33.80 52.58
CA ILE A 86 -11.54 34.65 53.14
C ILE A 86 -12.10 34.04 54.44
N GLN A 87 -12.45 32.76 54.43
CA GLN A 87 -12.95 32.07 55.63
C GLN A 87 -11.91 32.06 56.75
N GLU A 88 -10.65 31.74 56.43
CA GLU A 88 -9.55 31.77 57.40
C GLU A 88 -9.36 33.18 57.99
N GLY A 89 -9.42 34.23 57.16
CA GLY A 89 -9.25 35.60 57.59
C GLY A 89 -10.41 36.14 58.42
N ASP A 90 -11.66 35.79 58.09
CA ASP A 90 -12.84 36.12 58.90
C ASP A 90 -12.75 35.48 60.29
N GLN A 91 -12.33 34.22 60.37
CA GLN A 91 -12.14 33.50 61.62
C GLN A 91 -11.06 34.15 62.51
N GLU A 92 -10.01 34.68 61.89
CA GLU A 92 -8.95 35.42 62.60
C GLU A 92 -9.45 36.79 63.10
N LEU A 93 -10.28 37.50 62.33
CA LEU A 93 -10.91 38.75 62.75
C LEU A 93 -11.88 38.57 63.94
N GLN A 94 -12.50 37.40 64.08
CA GLN A 94 -13.37 37.06 65.20
C GLN A 94 -12.61 36.70 66.49
N ASN A 95 -11.31 36.38 66.42
CA ASN A 95 -10.47 36.01 67.57
C ASN A 95 -9.90 37.24 68.33
N LYS A 96 -10.76 38.16 68.77
CA LYS A 96 -10.38 39.34 69.56
C LYS A 96 -10.28 39.04 71.08
N CYS A 97 -9.38 39.73 71.79
CA CYS A 97 -9.33 39.74 73.26
C CYS A 97 -10.29 40.79 73.83
N VAL A 98 -10.85 40.51 75.02
CA VAL A 98 -11.70 41.45 75.76
C VAL A 98 -10.83 42.64 76.22
N GLY A 99 -10.89 43.77 75.51
CA GLY A 99 -10.42 45.06 76.03
C GLY A 99 -9.69 46.05 75.12
N SER A 100 -9.02 45.67 74.02
CA SER A 100 -8.44 46.63 73.04
C SER A 100 -7.80 45.95 71.81
N CYS A 101 -7.53 46.76 70.77
CA CYS A 101 -7.20 46.51 69.35
C CYS A 101 -6.01 45.59 68.98
N CYS A 102 -5.79 44.45 69.64
CA CYS A 102 -4.71 43.52 69.27
C CYS A 102 -5.22 42.08 69.07
N PRO A 103 -4.84 41.39 67.98
CA PRO A 103 -5.24 40.01 67.74
C PRO A 103 -4.63 39.06 68.79
N LYS A 104 -5.35 37.98 69.13
CA LYS A 104 -4.90 36.96 70.10
C LYS A 104 -3.56 36.31 69.73
N ASN A 105 -3.20 36.28 68.44
CA ASN A 105 -1.99 35.65 67.94
C ASN A 105 -1.41 36.45 66.75
N LEU A 106 -0.52 37.40 67.04
CA LEU A 106 0.14 38.24 66.03
C LEU A 106 0.81 37.45 64.89
N LYS A 107 1.24 36.21 65.14
CA LYS A 107 1.91 35.36 64.15
C LYS A 107 0.93 34.76 63.13
N SER A 108 -0.29 34.41 63.53
CA SER A 108 -1.32 33.93 62.60
C SER A 108 -1.88 35.08 61.76
N SER A 109 -2.18 36.23 62.39
CA SER A 109 -2.69 37.41 61.69
C SER A 109 -1.71 37.94 60.64
N TYR A 110 -0.40 37.94 60.94
CA TYR A 110 0.64 38.30 59.96
C TYR A 110 0.70 37.32 58.78
N LYS A 111 0.61 36.01 59.05
CA LYS A 111 0.67 34.97 58.01
C LYS A 111 -0.51 35.07 57.05
N ILE A 112 -1.73 35.26 57.57
CA ILE A 112 -2.93 35.37 56.74
C ILE A 112 -2.95 36.71 55.98
N GLY A 113 -2.58 37.82 56.60
CA GLY A 113 -2.46 39.12 55.92
C GLY A 113 -1.48 39.12 54.76
N LYS A 114 -0.33 38.44 54.90
CA LYS A 114 0.63 38.25 53.81
C LYS A 114 0.08 37.38 52.67
N ARG A 115 -0.71 36.34 52.99
CA ARG A 115 -1.38 35.49 51.98
C ARG A 115 -2.43 36.29 51.20
N ILE A 116 -3.22 37.12 51.89
CA ILE A 116 -4.26 37.98 51.29
C ILE A 116 -3.64 38.93 50.26
N ILE A 117 -2.62 39.70 50.62
CA ILE A 117 -1.98 40.65 49.69
C ILE A 117 -1.37 39.93 48.48
N LYS A 118 -0.73 38.78 48.70
CA LYS A 118 -0.21 37.96 47.59
C LYS A 118 -1.33 37.55 46.63
N LYS A 119 -2.50 37.20 47.15
CA LYS A 119 -3.65 36.79 46.34
C LYS A 119 -4.35 37.95 45.64
N ILE A 120 -4.42 39.12 46.25
CA ILE A 120 -4.91 40.34 45.57
C ILE A 120 -4.11 40.56 44.28
N ASN A 121 -2.77 40.51 44.36
CA ASN A 121 -1.93 40.66 43.17
C ASN A 121 -2.18 39.56 42.12
N SER A 122 -2.39 38.31 42.55
CA SER A 122 -2.71 37.22 41.62
C SER A 122 -4.07 37.39 40.93
N VAL A 123 -5.08 37.92 41.64
CA VAL A 123 -6.39 38.23 41.07
C VAL A 123 -6.28 39.41 40.09
N GLU A 124 -5.55 40.47 40.44
CA GLU A 124 -5.30 41.63 39.57
C GLU A 124 -4.55 41.22 38.29
N ASP A 125 -3.57 40.32 38.38
CA ASP A 125 -2.85 39.79 37.20
C ASP A 125 -3.77 38.95 36.30
N LEU A 126 -4.65 38.14 36.88
CA LEU A 126 -5.59 37.32 36.12
C LEU A 126 -6.67 38.18 35.44
N LEU A 127 -7.09 39.26 36.09
CA LEU A 127 -7.98 40.28 35.53
C LEU A 127 -7.39 40.96 34.29
N LYS A 128 -6.09 41.29 34.32
CA LYS A 128 -5.36 41.83 33.16
C LYS A 128 -5.25 40.81 32.03
N LYS A 129 -4.93 39.55 32.34
CA LYS A 129 -4.88 38.47 31.34
C LYS A 129 -6.22 38.19 30.67
N GLY A 130 -7.33 38.49 31.33
CA GLY A 130 -8.69 38.31 30.79
C GLY A 130 -9.20 39.47 29.93
N GLU A 131 -8.49 40.60 29.90
CA GLU A 131 -8.92 41.80 29.14
C GLU A 131 -9.04 41.56 27.63
N PRO A 132 -8.13 40.84 26.95
CA PRO A 132 -8.23 40.58 25.51
C PRO A 132 -9.49 39.78 25.11
N TYR A 133 -9.97 38.90 25.99
CA TYR A 133 -11.13 38.03 25.75
C TYR A 133 -12.48 38.75 25.87
N CYS A 134 -12.45 40.05 26.19
CA CYS A 134 -13.65 40.89 26.18
C CYS A 134 -14.04 41.37 24.77
N SER A 135 -13.38 40.87 23.72
CA SER A 135 -13.65 41.17 22.29
C SER A 135 -14.12 39.93 21.51
N ASP A 136 -14.99 40.11 20.51
CA ASP A 136 -15.67 39.00 19.79
C ASP A 136 -14.71 38.11 18.98
N THR A 137 -13.56 38.64 18.57
CA THR A 137 -12.58 37.91 17.75
C THR A 137 -11.61 37.04 18.55
N ALA A 138 -11.54 37.21 19.88
CA ALA A 138 -10.53 36.56 20.72
C ALA A 138 -11.02 35.26 21.40
N VAL A 139 -12.32 34.96 21.35
CA VAL A 139 -12.93 33.89 22.16
C VAL A 139 -13.00 32.51 21.47
N ALA A 140 -12.92 32.46 20.14
CA ALA A 140 -13.10 31.24 19.36
C ALA A 140 -12.22 31.19 18.10
N VAL A 141 -11.87 29.98 17.69
CA VAL A 141 -11.10 29.67 16.49
C VAL A 141 -12.01 28.98 15.47
N LYS A 142 -11.83 29.31 14.20
CA LYS A 142 -12.56 28.70 13.08
C LYS A 142 -11.85 27.42 12.63
N LEU A 143 -12.56 26.30 12.68
CA LEU A 143 -12.00 24.98 12.32
C LEU A 143 -11.73 24.85 10.81
N PRO A 144 -10.61 24.19 10.41
CA PRO A 144 -10.35 23.80 9.03
C PRO A 144 -11.44 22.89 8.45
N ARG A 145 -11.60 22.88 7.13
CA ARG A 145 -12.55 21.98 6.45
C ARG A 145 -12.03 20.54 6.47
N LYS A 146 -12.84 19.59 6.92
CA LYS A 146 -12.56 18.15 6.84
C LYS A 146 -12.37 17.76 5.36
N ARG A 147 -11.20 17.24 4.97
CA ARG A 147 -11.01 16.59 3.66
C ARG A 147 -11.99 15.41 3.57
N LEU A 148 -12.79 15.35 2.52
CA LEU A 148 -13.70 14.22 2.30
C LEU A 148 -12.88 12.95 2.03
N LEU A 149 -13.17 11.87 2.76
CA LEU A 149 -12.62 10.53 2.53
C LEU A 149 -13.35 9.86 1.36
N ILE A 150 -13.11 10.30 0.14
CA ILE A 150 -13.54 9.60 -1.08
C ILE A 150 -12.27 8.95 -1.67
N PRO A 151 -12.30 7.70 -2.14
CA PRO A 151 -11.17 7.17 -2.89
C PRO A 151 -10.98 8.00 -4.17
N GLU A 152 -9.76 8.46 -4.44
CA GLU A 152 -9.42 9.03 -5.74
C GLU A 152 -9.35 7.89 -6.76
N TRP A 153 -10.21 7.92 -7.76
CA TRP A 153 -10.26 6.87 -8.77
C TRP A 153 -9.04 7.02 -9.69
N PRO A 154 -8.29 5.95 -9.97
CA PRO A 154 -7.31 5.98 -11.05
C PRO A 154 -8.07 6.15 -12.37
N VAL A 155 -7.85 7.30 -13.02
CA VAL A 155 -8.41 7.62 -14.34
C VAL A 155 -7.23 7.86 -15.28
N GLU A 156 -7.08 6.99 -16.28
CA GLU A 156 -6.08 7.14 -17.34
C GLU A 156 -6.30 8.44 -18.15
N ASN A 157 -5.34 8.83 -18.99
CA ASN A 157 -5.44 10.01 -19.85
C ASN A 157 -6.77 10.00 -20.63
N THR A 158 -7.66 10.93 -20.30
CA THR A 158 -8.99 11.04 -20.91
C THR A 158 -8.98 12.11 -21.98
N VAL A 159 -9.46 11.77 -23.19
CA VAL A 159 -9.55 12.71 -24.30
C VAL A 159 -10.99 13.20 -24.41
N GLY A 160 -11.19 14.52 -24.57
CA GLY A 160 -12.49 15.07 -24.97
C GLY A 160 -13.57 15.18 -23.90
N GLN A 161 -13.22 14.94 -22.63
CA GLN A 161 -14.19 14.94 -21.53
C GLN A 161 -14.16 16.21 -20.66
N ASP A 162 -13.15 17.07 -20.77
CA ASP A 162 -12.97 18.22 -19.87
C ASP A 162 -14.09 19.25 -19.99
N SER A 163 -14.54 19.56 -21.21
CA SER A 163 -15.69 20.46 -21.42
C SER A 163 -17.00 19.91 -20.83
N LYS A 164 -17.18 18.58 -20.84
CA LYS A 164 -18.32 17.91 -20.22
C LYS A 164 -18.18 17.93 -18.69
N LEU A 165 -16.98 17.69 -18.17
CA LEU A 165 -16.68 17.80 -16.73
C LEU A 165 -17.03 19.20 -16.21
N GLU A 166 -16.61 20.27 -16.89
CA GLU A 166 -16.96 21.65 -16.51
C GLU A 166 -18.46 21.93 -16.60
N ARG A 167 -19.15 21.33 -17.57
CA ARG A 167 -20.61 21.43 -17.66
C ARG A 167 -21.29 20.70 -16.50
N VAL A 168 -20.83 19.51 -16.12
CA VAL A 168 -21.32 18.78 -14.95
C VAL A 168 -21.09 19.62 -13.70
N TRP A 169 -19.89 20.19 -13.54
CA TRP A 169 -19.53 20.96 -12.37
C TRP A 169 -20.42 22.20 -12.20
N ARG A 170 -20.69 22.93 -13.29
CA ARG A 170 -21.69 24.02 -13.28
C ARG A 170 -23.07 23.56 -12.83
N CYS A 171 -23.48 22.34 -13.18
CA CYS A 171 -24.76 21.78 -12.72
C CYS A 171 -24.73 21.36 -11.24
N ILE A 172 -23.56 21.01 -10.71
CA ILE A 172 -23.35 20.72 -9.29
C ILE A 172 -23.45 22.02 -8.47
N GLU A 173 -22.85 23.11 -8.96
CA GLU A 173 -22.87 24.44 -8.34
C GLU A 173 -24.25 25.12 -8.40
N ASP A 174 -25.04 24.86 -9.44
CA ASP A 174 -26.38 25.42 -9.58
C ASP A 174 -27.35 24.83 -8.55
N GLU A 175 -27.78 25.64 -7.58
CA GLU A 175 -28.64 25.21 -6.48
C GLU A 175 -30.05 24.73 -6.92
N THR A 176 -30.50 25.03 -8.14
CA THR A 176 -31.81 24.61 -8.66
C THR A 176 -31.79 23.17 -9.20
N ILE A 177 -30.62 22.70 -9.61
CA ILE A 177 -30.43 21.35 -10.15
C ILE A 177 -30.27 20.37 -8.98
N ARG A 178 -30.91 19.20 -9.07
CA ARG A 178 -30.90 18.12 -8.08
C ARG A 178 -30.52 16.80 -8.70
N ILE A 179 -30.92 16.56 -9.96
CA ILE A 179 -30.76 15.25 -10.61
C ILE A 179 -30.10 15.42 -11.97
N ILE A 180 -28.94 14.79 -12.14
CA ILE A 180 -28.12 14.86 -13.35
C ILE A 180 -27.95 13.44 -13.91
N ARG A 181 -28.30 13.24 -15.19
CA ARG A 181 -28.16 11.95 -15.89
C ARG A 181 -27.05 12.01 -16.92
N PHE A 182 -26.14 11.04 -16.93
CA PHE A 182 -25.20 10.80 -18.02
C PHE A 182 -25.76 9.72 -18.94
N CYS A 183 -26.07 10.07 -20.18
CA CYS A 183 -26.67 9.13 -21.14
C CYS A 183 -25.73 8.89 -22.32
N GLY A 184 -25.69 7.67 -22.85
CA GLY A 184 -24.90 7.33 -24.03
C GLY A 184 -24.70 5.83 -24.22
N VAL A 185 -24.22 5.42 -25.39
CA VAL A 185 -24.05 4.01 -25.75
C VAL A 185 -23.04 3.28 -24.83
N GLY A 186 -23.09 1.95 -24.77
CA GLY A 186 -22.11 1.16 -23.99
C GLY A 186 -20.68 1.40 -24.46
N GLY A 187 -19.71 1.53 -23.54
CA GLY A 187 -18.30 1.76 -23.88
C GLY A 187 -17.93 3.20 -24.28
N VAL A 188 -18.85 4.17 -24.15
CA VAL A 188 -18.61 5.58 -24.52
C VAL A 188 -17.86 6.41 -23.46
N GLY A 189 -17.57 5.84 -22.29
CA GLY A 189 -16.83 6.52 -21.22
C GLY A 189 -17.70 7.26 -20.17
N LYS A 190 -18.96 6.85 -19.97
CA LYS A 190 -19.84 7.41 -18.93
C LYS A 190 -19.31 7.20 -17.52
N THR A 191 -18.92 5.96 -17.19
CA THR A 191 -18.30 5.60 -15.90
C THR A 191 -17.01 6.39 -15.69
N THR A 192 -16.21 6.56 -16.75
CA THR A 192 -14.98 7.38 -16.73
C THR A 192 -15.28 8.83 -16.38
N LEU A 193 -16.30 9.43 -16.99
CA LEU A 193 -16.73 10.80 -16.66
C LEU A 193 -17.24 10.91 -15.21
N LEU A 194 -18.01 9.92 -14.74
CA LEU A 194 -18.49 9.89 -13.34
C LEU A 194 -17.32 9.79 -12.35
N LYS A 195 -16.29 8.97 -12.64
CA LYS A 195 -15.06 8.88 -11.86
C LYS A 195 -14.30 10.21 -11.83
N LYS A 196 -14.15 10.91 -12.97
CA LYS A 196 -13.54 12.26 -13.00
C LYS A 196 -14.30 13.25 -12.12
N VAL A 197 -15.63 13.24 -12.19
CA VAL A 197 -16.48 14.09 -11.34
C VAL A 197 -16.27 13.78 -9.87
N SER A 198 -16.21 12.49 -9.51
CA SER A 198 -15.89 12.05 -8.14
C SER A 198 -14.52 12.57 -7.67
N ASN A 199 -13.50 12.54 -8.53
CA ASN A 199 -12.15 13.02 -8.20
C ASN A 199 -12.09 14.54 -8.01
N GLU A 200 -12.85 15.31 -8.79
CA GLU A 200 -12.86 16.78 -8.68
C GLU A 200 -13.36 17.28 -7.31
N PHE A 201 -14.15 16.50 -6.57
CA PHE A 201 -14.52 16.83 -5.18
C PHE A 201 -13.30 16.93 -4.25
N HIS A 202 -12.14 16.36 -4.59
CA HIS A 202 -10.90 16.56 -3.83
C HIS A 202 -10.18 17.88 -4.17
N ARG A 203 -10.39 18.39 -5.39
CA ARG A 203 -9.63 19.51 -5.94
C ARG A 203 -10.37 20.83 -5.79
N ARG A 204 -11.70 20.79 -5.91
CA ARG A 204 -12.55 21.97 -5.89
C ARG A 204 -13.23 22.14 -4.55
N SER A 205 -13.31 23.38 -4.09
CA SER A 205 -14.05 23.74 -2.89
C SER A 205 -15.55 23.48 -3.09
N HIS A 206 -16.17 22.74 -2.17
CA HIS A 206 -17.61 22.53 -2.10
C HIS A 206 -18.11 22.55 -0.65
N ASP A 207 -19.43 22.49 -0.47
CA ASP A 207 -20.14 22.56 0.81
C ASP A 207 -20.98 21.32 1.14
N PHE A 208 -20.88 20.25 0.33
CA PHE A 208 -21.48 18.94 0.63
C PHE A 208 -20.83 18.27 1.86
N ASP A 209 -21.68 17.73 2.74
CA ASP A 209 -21.32 16.95 3.93
C ASP A 209 -20.93 15.50 3.58
N ALA A 210 -21.41 14.96 2.46
CA ALA A 210 -21.13 13.60 2.02
C ALA A 210 -21.14 13.45 0.50
N VAL A 211 -20.23 12.63 -0.04
CA VAL A 211 -20.25 12.16 -1.43
C VAL A 211 -20.23 10.63 -1.41
N ILE A 212 -21.23 10.01 -2.02
CA ILE A 212 -21.53 8.58 -1.92
C ILE A 212 -21.49 7.99 -3.32
N TRP A 213 -20.65 6.99 -3.56
CA TRP A 213 -20.61 6.25 -4.82
C TRP A 213 -21.26 4.88 -4.65
N ALA A 214 -22.19 4.50 -5.52
CA ALA A 214 -22.78 3.17 -5.55
C ALA A 214 -22.91 2.65 -6.99
N MET A 215 -22.56 1.37 -7.19
CA MET A 215 -22.76 0.68 -8.46
C MET A 215 -24.14 0.00 -8.46
N MET A 216 -24.92 0.17 -9.52
CA MET A 216 -26.23 -0.47 -9.68
C MET A 216 -26.08 -1.86 -10.32
N PRO A 217 -26.36 -2.94 -9.58
CA PRO A 217 -26.35 -4.29 -10.14
C PRO A 217 -27.60 -4.53 -11.02
N ARG A 218 -27.50 -5.44 -11.99
CA ARG A 218 -28.59 -5.85 -12.89
C ARG A 218 -29.57 -6.89 -12.30
N GLN A 219 -29.52 -7.13 -10.98
CA GLN A 219 -30.23 -8.24 -10.34
C GLN A 219 -31.46 -7.76 -9.56
N GLU A 220 -32.40 -8.68 -9.30
CA GLU A 220 -33.41 -8.53 -8.25
C GLU A 220 -32.69 -8.24 -6.90
N ASN A 221 -33.25 -7.33 -6.08
CA ASN A 221 -32.67 -6.77 -4.83
C ASN A 221 -31.53 -5.74 -4.99
N TYR A 222 -31.54 -4.92 -6.05
CA TYR A 222 -30.59 -3.79 -6.14
C TYR A 222 -30.76 -2.78 -4.99
N ILE A 223 -31.98 -2.63 -4.45
CA ILE A 223 -32.30 -1.66 -3.39
C ILE A 223 -31.50 -1.99 -2.13
N GLU A 224 -31.60 -3.21 -1.60
CA GLU A 224 -30.86 -3.62 -0.42
C GLU A 224 -29.34 -3.43 -0.56
N LYS A 225 -28.76 -3.76 -1.72
CA LYS A 225 -27.32 -3.60 -1.97
C LYS A 225 -26.89 -2.14 -1.97
N VAL A 226 -27.66 -1.27 -2.62
CA VAL A 226 -27.36 0.17 -2.67
C VAL A 226 -27.58 0.81 -1.30
N GLN A 227 -28.64 0.43 -0.60
CA GLN A 227 -28.89 0.84 0.78
C GLN A 227 -27.74 0.42 1.70
N GLU A 228 -27.18 -0.79 1.55
CA GLU A 228 -26.03 -1.26 2.32
C GLU A 228 -24.76 -0.43 2.04
N VAL A 229 -24.54 -0.01 0.79
CA VAL A 229 -23.44 0.90 0.44
C VAL A 229 -23.64 2.27 1.05
N ILE A 230 -24.86 2.83 0.95
CA ILE A 230 -25.21 4.11 1.57
C ILE A 230 -25.07 4.03 3.09
N ARG A 231 -25.58 2.95 3.71
CA ARG A 231 -25.50 2.67 5.14
C ARG A 231 -24.07 2.70 5.64
N LYS A 232 -23.17 1.94 4.99
CA LYS A 232 -21.74 1.91 5.33
C LYS A 232 -21.11 3.30 5.21
N LYS A 233 -21.47 4.08 4.19
CA LYS A 233 -20.93 5.42 3.98
C LYS A 233 -21.49 6.46 4.96
N LEU A 234 -22.69 6.24 5.47
CA LEU A 234 -23.34 7.05 6.50
C LEU A 234 -23.06 6.57 7.92
N GLU A 235 -22.31 5.48 8.08
CA GLU A 235 -21.96 4.87 9.36
C GLU A 235 -23.20 4.51 10.21
N ILE A 236 -24.29 4.08 9.57
CA ILE A 236 -25.49 3.64 10.28
C ILE A 236 -25.18 2.28 10.95
N PRO A 237 -25.30 2.16 12.29
CA PRO A 237 -24.94 0.96 13.03
C PRO A 237 -25.72 -0.29 12.62
N ASP A 238 -25.07 -1.46 12.64
CA ASP A 238 -25.69 -2.76 12.35
C ASP A 238 -26.88 -3.03 13.30
N SER A 239 -26.80 -2.58 14.56
CA SER A 239 -27.88 -2.76 15.55
C SER A 239 -29.21 -2.11 15.15
N ILE A 240 -29.18 -1.01 14.39
CA ILE A 240 -30.38 -0.35 13.85
C ILE A 240 -30.78 -1.05 12.54
N TRP A 241 -29.79 -1.38 11.71
CA TRP A 241 -30.01 -1.93 10.39
C TRP A 241 -30.61 -3.34 10.40
N ASP A 242 -30.16 -4.20 11.31
CA ASP A 242 -30.59 -5.59 11.44
C ASP A 242 -31.98 -5.72 12.07
N GLN A 243 -32.46 -4.66 12.75
CA GLN A 243 -33.82 -4.59 13.29
C GLN A 243 -34.86 -4.21 12.23
N CYS A 244 -34.43 -3.72 11.06
CA CYS A 244 -35.33 -3.33 9.99
C CYS A 244 -35.94 -4.57 9.33
N SER A 245 -37.27 -4.61 9.27
CA SER A 245 -38.07 -5.72 8.75
C SER A 245 -38.14 -5.76 7.21
N GLY A 246 -37.66 -4.73 6.51
CA GLY A 246 -37.65 -4.65 5.06
C GLY A 246 -36.96 -3.39 4.49
N GLU A 247 -36.94 -3.28 3.16
CA GLU A 247 -36.26 -2.20 2.43
C GLU A 247 -36.81 -0.80 2.76
N ASP A 248 -38.11 -0.67 3.03
CA ASP A 248 -38.71 0.63 3.35
C ASP A 248 -38.24 1.21 4.71
N GLU A 249 -38.09 0.36 5.73
CA GLU A 249 -37.55 0.78 7.04
C GLU A 249 -36.07 1.15 6.94
N LYS A 250 -35.28 0.34 6.21
CA LYS A 250 -33.88 0.65 5.88
C LYS A 250 -33.76 2.01 5.17
N GLY A 251 -34.67 2.28 4.22
CA GLY A 251 -34.78 3.57 3.53
C GLY A 251 -35.14 4.72 4.47
N ALA A 252 -36.06 4.51 5.42
CA ALA A 252 -36.45 5.52 6.41
C ALA A 252 -35.27 5.91 7.33
N HIS A 253 -34.42 4.96 7.71
CA HIS A 253 -33.22 5.24 8.48
C HIS A 253 -32.19 6.04 7.68
N ILE A 254 -31.94 5.67 6.41
CA ILE A 254 -31.09 6.46 5.52
C ILE A 254 -31.62 7.90 5.42
N PHE A 255 -32.93 8.06 5.18
CA PHE A 255 -33.56 9.38 5.13
C PHE A 255 -33.37 10.16 6.42
N SER A 256 -33.52 9.51 7.58
CA SER A 256 -33.39 10.15 8.89
C SER A 256 -32.02 10.79 9.12
N VAL A 257 -30.96 10.21 8.54
CA VAL A 257 -29.58 10.73 8.60
C VAL A 257 -29.34 11.77 7.52
N LEU A 258 -29.84 11.54 6.30
CA LEU A 258 -29.62 12.44 5.16
C LEU A 258 -30.46 13.71 5.22
N LYS A 259 -31.59 13.73 5.93
CA LYS A 259 -32.48 14.91 5.99
C LYS A 259 -31.79 16.17 6.50
N SER A 260 -30.75 16.03 7.32
CA SER A 260 -29.98 17.13 7.91
C SER A 260 -28.61 17.36 7.26
N LYS A 261 -28.31 16.68 6.14
CA LYS A 261 -27.00 16.75 5.45
C LYS A 261 -27.19 17.12 3.97
N LYS A 262 -26.26 17.91 3.44
CA LYS A 262 -26.12 18.17 2.01
C LYS A 262 -25.23 17.08 1.40
N PHE A 263 -25.74 16.25 0.48
CA PHE A 263 -24.98 15.13 -0.06
C PHE A 263 -24.98 15.07 -1.60
N VAL A 264 -24.02 14.34 -2.15
CA VAL A 264 -23.99 13.93 -3.56
C VAL A 264 -24.02 12.40 -3.63
N LEU A 265 -24.98 11.84 -4.37
CA LEU A 265 -25.05 10.40 -4.64
C LEU A 265 -24.73 10.12 -6.11
N LEU A 266 -23.63 9.40 -6.35
CA LEU A 266 -23.13 8.99 -7.67
C LEU A 266 -23.54 7.53 -7.92
N LEU A 267 -24.46 7.28 -8.85
CA LEU A 267 -24.97 5.95 -9.19
C LEU A 267 -24.47 5.50 -10.56
N ASP A 268 -23.63 4.46 -10.62
CA ASP A 268 -23.10 3.95 -11.88
C ASP A 268 -23.87 2.75 -12.42
N ASN A 269 -24.03 2.69 -13.75
CA ASN A 269 -24.62 1.60 -14.54
C ASN A 269 -26.11 1.36 -14.25
N VAL A 270 -26.96 2.39 -14.28
CA VAL A 270 -28.41 2.27 -14.11
C VAL A 270 -29.06 1.66 -15.36
N TRP A 271 -29.81 0.58 -15.19
CA TRP A 271 -30.43 -0.21 -16.28
C TRP A 271 -31.95 -0.12 -16.37
N GLU A 272 -32.62 -0.13 -15.23
CA GLU A 272 -34.09 -0.20 -15.11
C GLU A 272 -34.63 0.94 -14.22
N GLN A 273 -35.95 1.02 -14.09
CA GLN A 273 -36.62 1.99 -13.22
C GLN A 273 -36.14 1.80 -11.77
N PHE A 274 -35.58 2.86 -11.17
CA PHE A 274 -35.10 2.84 -9.79
C PHE A 274 -35.80 3.91 -8.97
N ASN A 275 -36.21 3.55 -7.76
CA ASN A 275 -36.96 4.44 -6.87
C ASN A 275 -36.05 5.03 -5.78
N LEU A 276 -35.76 6.33 -5.89
CA LEU A 276 -34.97 7.06 -4.90
C LEU A 276 -35.63 7.08 -3.51
N LEU A 277 -36.96 7.11 -3.44
CA LEU A 277 -37.68 7.14 -2.17
C LEU A 277 -37.47 5.86 -1.38
N THR A 278 -37.53 4.70 -2.05
CA THR A 278 -37.26 3.40 -1.43
C THR A 278 -35.81 3.30 -0.96
N LEU A 279 -34.86 3.96 -1.63
CA LEU A 279 -33.47 4.07 -1.16
C LEU A 279 -33.29 5.01 0.05
N GLY A 280 -34.34 5.73 0.48
CA GLY A 280 -34.25 6.75 1.53
C GLY A 280 -33.82 8.14 1.04
N ILE A 281 -33.75 8.35 -0.28
CA ILE A 281 -33.27 9.58 -0.90
C ILE A 281 -34.47 10.49 -1.22
N HIS A 282 -34.59 11.57 -0.46
CA HIS A 282 -35.65 12.57 -0.64
C HIS A 282 -35.06 13.92 -1.06
N LEU A 283 -35.42 14.38 -2.26
CA LEU A 283 -34.90 15.63 -2.85
C LEU A 283 -35.91 16.79 -2.87
N ARG A 284 -37.08 16.64 -2.22
CA ARG A 284 -38.22 17.58 -2.28
C ARG A 284 -38.27 18.66 -1.19
N ASN A 285 -37.28 18.72 -0.29
CA ASN A 285 -37.20 19.80 0.70
C ASN A 285 -36.36 20.96 0.13
N ASP A 286 -36.96 22.14 0.01
CA ASP A 286 -36.32 23.36 -0.54
C ASP A 286 -35.08 23.82 0.24
N GLN A 287 -34.88 23.29 1.45
CA GLN A 287 -33.72 23.60 2.30
C GLN A 287 -32.47 22.74 2.02
N ASN A 288 -32.60 21.61 1.31
CA ASN A 288 -31.49 20.65 1.17
C ASN A 288 -30.97 20.61 -0.28
N GLN A 289 -29.77 21.17 -0.50
CA GLN A 289 -29.17 21.35 -1.82
C GLN A 289 -28.49 20.08 -2.39
N SER A 290 -28.99 18.91 -2.01
CA SER A 290 -28.40 17.61 -2.32
C SER A 290 -28.56 17.22 -3.80
N LYS A 291 -27.63 16.39 -4.30
CA LYS A 291 -27.53 16.02 -5.72
C LYS A 291 -27.53 14.52 -5.92
N VAL A 292 -28.15 14.04 -6.99
CA VAL A 292 -28.04 12.67 -7.51
C VAL A 292 -27.51 12.73 -8.93
N ILE A 293 -26.42 12.03 -9.20
CA ILE A 293 -25.80 11.91 -10.52
C ILE A 293 -25.77 10.44 -10.90
N TYR A 294 -26.27 10.07 -12.08
CA TYR A 294 -26.28 8.67 -12.47
C TYR A 294 -26.01 8.41 -13.95
N THR A 295 -25.45 7.24 -14.27
CA THR A 295 -25.17 6.84 -15.67
C THR A 295 -26.22 5.86 -16.20
N ALA A 296 -26.64 6.04 -17.45
CA ALA A 296 -27.65 5.19 -18.12
C ALA A 296 -27.32 4.95 -19.61
N ARG A 297 -27.84 3.87 -20.20
CA ARG A 297 -27.53 3.44 -21.59
C ARG A 297 -28.53 3.88 -22.67
N SER A 298 -29.74 4.35 -22.30
CA SER A 298 -30.81 4.71 -23.25
C SER A 298 -31.58 5.96 -22.83
N LEU A 299 -32.00 6.76 -23.82
CA LEU A 299 -32.90 7.91 -23.66
C LEU A 299 -34.38 7.51 -23.50
N GLY A 300 -34.76 6.30 -23.91
CA GLY A 300 -36.16 5.87 -24.10
C GLY A 300 -36.84 5.18 -22.92
N LEU A 301 -36.23 5.15 -21.73
CA LEU A 301 -36.87 4.63 -20.53
C LEU A 301 -37.53 5.80 -19.78
N SER A 302 -38.86 5.78 -19.63
CA SER A 302 -39.57 6.71 -18.75
C SER A 302 -39.31 6.29 -17.30
N PHE A 303 -38.49 7.06 -16.58
CA PHE A 303 -38.25 6.86 -15.15
C PHE A 303 -39.28 7.66 -14.34
N ASP A 304 -39.68 7.19 -13.15
CA ASP A 304 -40.46 8.01 -12.19
C ASP A 304 -39.69 9.25 -11.69
N VAL A 305 -38.38 9.25 -11.91
CA VAL A 305 -37.48 10.35 -11.55
C VAL A 305 -36.94 10.95 -12.85
N GLU A 306 -37.64 11.95 -13.38
CA GLU A 306 -37.15 12.71 -14.53
C GLU A 306 -35.88 13.48 -14.13
N ALA A 307 -34.76 13.15 -14.77
CA ALA A 307 -33.53 13.92 -14.61
C ALA A 307 -33.78 15.34 -15.13
N GLN A 308 -33.54 16.34 -14.27
CA GLN A 308 -33.68 17.75 -14.63
C GLN A 308 -32.65 18.16 -15.69
N VAL A 309 -31.46 17.57 -15.63
CA VAL A 309 -30.42 17.76 -16.65
C VAL A 309 -29.95 16.41 -17.16
N THR A 310 -29.97 16.23 -18.48
CA THR A 310 -29.31 15.11 -19.15
C THR A 310 -28.08 15.61 -19.90
N ILE A 311 -26.94 14.98 -19.62
CA ILE A 311 -25.67 15.20 -20.31
C ILE A 311 -25.43 13.99 -21.20
N GLU A 312 -25.46 14.21 -22.51
CA GLU A 312 -25.17 13.18 -23.49
C GLU A 312 -23.65 13.00 -23.60
N VAL A 313 -23.19 11.79 -23.30
CA VAL A 313 -21.81 11.36 -23.51
C VAL A 313 -21.74 10.80 -24.91
N GLU A 314 -21.49 11.71 -25.84
CA GLU A 314 -21.34 11.44 -27.26
C GLU A 314 -20.06 10.67 -27.58
N ARG A 315 -20.03 10.07 -28.77
CA ARG A 315 -18.82 9.44 -29.33
C ARG A 315 -17.74 10.51 -29.55
N LEU A 316 -16.49 10.11 -29.49
CA LEU A 316 -15.36 11.03 -29.70
C LEU A 316 -15.39 11.60 -31.13
N PRO A 317 -15.22 12.93 -31.28
CA PRO A 317 -14.96 13.55 -32.57
C PRO A 317 -13.74 12.92 -33.26
N PRO A 318 -13.67 12.92 -34.60
CA PRO A 318 -12.59 12.26 -35.34
C PRO A 318 -11.18 12.62 -34.88
N GLU A 319 -10.90 13.88 -34.57
CA GLU A 319 -9.59 14.34 -34.10
C GLU A 319 -9.22 13.76 -32.72
N GLN A 320 -10.18 13.74 -31.80
CA GLN A 320 -10.00 13.19 -30.45
C GLN A 320 -9.94 11.67 -30.46
N ALA A 321 -10.73 11.03 -31.32
CA ALA A 321 -10.70 9.59 -31.55
C ALA A 321 -9.37 9.15 -32.15
N LEU A 322 -8.82 9.94 -33.09
CA LEU A 322 -7.50 9.73 -33.65
C LEU A 322 -6.42 9.94 -32.59
N SER A 323 -6.48 11.01 -31.80
CA SER A 323 -5.54 11.23 -30.70
C SER A 323 -5.51 10.05 -29.73
N LEU A 324 -6.68 9.56 -29.29
CA LEU A 324 -6.77 8.39 -28.41
C LEU A 324 -6.14 7.15 -29.05
N PHE A 325 -6.47 6.86 -30.32
CA PHE A 325 -5.92 5.73 -31.05
C PHE A 325 -4.38 5.81 -31.20
N ARG A 326 -3.86 7.00 -31.52
CA ARG A 326 -2.41 7.23 -31.71
C ARG A 326 -1.64 7.08 -30.41
N THR A 327 -2.17 7.61 -29.30
CA THR A 327 -1.57 7.42 -27.96
C THR A 327 -1.51 5.95 -27.58
N THR A 328 -2.55 5.17 -27.88
CA THR A 328 -2.61 3.74 -27.55
C THR A 328 -1.72 2.87 -28.45
N VAL A 329 -1.59 3.18 -29.75
CA VAL A 329 -0.66 2.48 -30.65
C VAL A 329 0.80 2.88 -30.40
N GLY A 330 1.04 4.13 -30.01
CA GLY A 330 2.37 4.73 -29.89
C GLY A 330 2.82 5.42 -31.18
N GLU A 331 3.27 6.68 -31.06
CA GLU A 331 3.72 7.48 -32.22
C GLU A 331 4.95 6.87 -32.90
N SER A 332 5.79 6.13 -32.17
CA SER A 332 6.98 5.46 -32.72
C SER A 332 6.64 4.45 -33.83
N ILE A 333 5.49 3.77 -33.73
CA ILE A 333 5.01 2.81 -34.74
C ILE A 333 4.43 3.56 -35.93
N LEU A 334 3.60 4.57 -35.68
CA LEU A 334 2.94 5.35 -36.73
C LEU A 334 3.93 6.18 -37.56
N SER A 335 5.07 6.59 -36.97
CA SER A 335 6.14 7.31 -37.66
C SER A 335 7.01 6.42 -38.57
N THR A 336 6.89 5.09 -38.49
CA THR A 336 7.72 4.18 -39.31
C THR A 336 7.37 4.22 -40.79
N HIS A 337 6.13 4.57 -41.15
CA HIS A 337 5.71 4.68 -42.55
C HIS A 337 4.55 5.69 -42.71
N PRO A 338 4.61 6.63 -43.67
CA PRO A 338 3.57 7.66 -43.85
C PRO A 338 2.15 7.08 -44.03
N GLU A 339 2.03 6.00 -44.79
CA GLU A 339 0.74 5.32 -45.06
C GLU A 339 0.11 4.63 -43.83
N LEU A 340 0.87 4.37 -42.74
CA LEU A 340 0.29 3.85 -41.51
C LEU A 340 -0.60 4.89 -40.82
N SER A 341 -0.27 6.17 -40.96
CA SER A 341 -1.10 7.27 -40.47
C SER A 341 -2.45 7.33 -41.22
N ASP A 342 -2.43 7.09 -42.53
CA ASP A 342 -3.65 7.01 -43.36
C ASP A 342 -4.52 5.79 -43.01
N LEU A 343 -3.88 4.66 -42.68
CA LEU A 343 -4.58 3.46 -42.21
C LEU A 343 -5.15 3.66 -40.81
N ALA A 344 -4.43 4.33 -39.90
CA ALA A 344 -4.95 4.70 -38.57
C ALA A 344 -6.20 5.58 -38.68
N ASN A 345 -6.22 6.57 -39.59
CA ASN A 345 -7.41 7.35 -39.90
C ASN A 345 -8.58 6.47 -40.40
N THR A 346 -8.29 5.39 -41.11
CA THR A 346 -9.30 4.43 -41.58
C THR A 346 -9.86 3.59 -40.42
N PHE A 347 -9.02 3.13 -39.49
CA PHE A 347 -9.46 2.45 -38.27
C PHE A 347 -10.33 3.34 -37.38
N VAL A 348 -9.91 4.59 -37.15
CA VAL A 348 -10.64 5.56 -36.33
C VAL A 348 -12.04 5.82 -36.90
N ARG A 349 -12.14 6.00 -38.23
CA ARG A 349 -13.44 6.15 -38.91
C ARG A 349 -14.33 4.93 -38.69
N ARG A 350 -13.78 3.71 -38.71
CA ARG A 350 -14.53 2.44 -38.53
C ARG A 350 -14.94 2.17 -37.09
N CYS A 351 -14.12 2.55 -36.11
CA CYS A 351 -14.49 2.49 -34.70
C CYS A 351 -15.57 3.51 -34.32
N GLY A 352 -15.91 4.43 -35.23
CA GLY A 352 -17.05 5.33 -35.11
C GLY A 352 -16.98 6.27 -33.91
N GLY A 353 -15.77 6.55 -33.41
CA GLY A 353 -15.54 7.39 -32.23
C GLY A 353 -15.83 6.73 -30.88
N LEU A 354 -16.05 5.41 -30.80
CA LEU A 354 -16.33 4.74 -29.53
C LEU A 354 -15.00 4.45 -28.78
N PRO A 355 -14.74 5.04 -27.59
CA PRO A 355 -13.48 4.87 -26.86
C PRO A 355 -13.09 3.42 -26.62
N LEU A 356 -14.02 2.58 -26.14
CA LEU A 356 -13.72 1.16 -25.89
C LEU A 356 -13.29 0.43 -27.18
N ALA A 357 -14.00 0.64 -28.30
CA ALA A 357 -13.62 0.03 -29.58
C ALA A 357 -12.29 0.60 -30.12
N LEU A 358 -12.05 1.90 -29.93
CA LEU A 358 -10.79 2.54 -30.30
C LEU A 358 -9.62 1.94 -29.51
N LEU A 359 -9.72 1.85 -28.19
CA LEU A 359 -8.68 1.28 -27.32
C LEU A 359 -8.42 -0.19 -27.65
N THR A 360 -9.48 -0.99 -27.82
CA THR A 360 -9.35 -2.41 -28.15
C THR A 360 -8.69 -2.64 -29.52
N VAL A 361 -9.10 -1.90 -30.56
CA VAL A 361 -8.48 -2.02 -31.88
C VAL A 361 -7.05 -1.46 -31.87
N ALA A 362 -6.83 -0.31 -31.22
CA ALA A 362 -5.50 0.30 -31.11
C ALA A 362 -4.50 -0.61 -30.37
N GLY A 363 -4.90 -1.20 -29.24
CA GLY A 363 -4.06 -2.14 -28.49
C GLY A 363 -3.66 -3.35 -29.32
N ALA A 364 -4.59 -3.91 -30.10
CA ALA A 364 -4.28 -4.99 -31.03
C ALA A 364 -3.31 -4.55 -32.16
N MET A 365 -3.48 -3.33 -32.69
CA MET A 365 -2.59 -2.77 -33.72
C MET A 365 -1.20 -2.38 -33.19
N ALA A 366 -1.06 -2.08 -31.90
CA ALA A 366 0.21 -1.72 -31.27
C ALA A 366 1.27 -2.83 -31.37
N SER A 367 0.86 -4.09 -31.53
CA SER A 367 1.76 -5.23 -31.72
C SER A 367 2.22 -5.45 -33.18
N ARG A 368 1.63 -4.74 -34.15
CA ARG A 368 1.80 -4.96 -35.60
C ARG A 368 2.81 -3.98 -36.19
N LYS A 369 3.93 -4.51 -36.70
CA LYS A 369 5.10 -3.70 -37.09
C LYS A 369 5.13 -3.29 -38.56
N ASN A 370 4.35 -3.96 -39.43
CA ASN A 370 4.52 -3.85 -40.88
C ASN A 370 3.22 -3.42 -41.59
N LEU A 371 3.37 -2.57 -42.61
CA LEU A 371 2.28 -1.99 -43.40
C LEU A 371 1.32 -3.01 -44.03
N ARG A 372 1.82 -4.18 -44.46
CA ARG A 372 0.98 -5.23 -45.07
C ARG A 372 -0.05 -5.79 -44.08
N GLU A 373 0.33 -5.92 -42.81
CA GLU A 373 -0.58 -6.42 -41.76
C GLU A 373 -1.70 -5.41 -41.49
N TRP A 374 -1.37 -4.12 -41.48
CA TRP A 374 -2.36 -3.05 -41.33
C TRP A 374 -3.36 -3.01 -42.49
N ARG A 375 -2.90 -3.16 -43.75
CA ARG A 375 -3.78 -3.21 -44.92
C ARG A 375 -4.65 -4.47 -44.94
N HIS A 376 -4.07 -5.62 -44.64
CA HIS A 376 -4.81 -6.88 -44.56
C HIS A 376 -5.91 -6.83 -43.49
N THR A 377 -5.63 -6.22 -42.34
CA THR A 377 -6.63 -5.97 -41.30
C THR A 377 -7.75 -5.06 -41.79
N VAL A 378 -7.43 -4.02 -42.56
CA VAL A 378 -8.44 -3.15 -43.17
C VAL A 378 -9.34 -3.96 -44.13
N GLU A 379 -8.78 -4.86 -44.94
CA GLU A 379 -9.55 -5.74 -45.84
C GLU A 379 -10.44 -6.75 -45.08
N LEU A 380 -9.95 -7.31 -43.97
CA LEU A 380 -10.71 -8.23 -43.10
C LEU A 380 -11.94 -7.56 -42.46
N LEU A 381 -11.81 -6.30 -42.06
CA LEU A 381 -12.93 -5.50 -41.54
C LEU A 381 -13.97 -5.17 -42.62
N ASP A 382 -13.59 -5.12 -43.91
CA ASP A 382 -14.52 -4.87 -45.02
C ASP A 382 -15.36 -6.11 -45.41
N THR A 383 -14.91 -7.31 -45.04
CA THR A 383 -15.53 -8.57 -45.49
C THR A 383 -16.60 -9.14 -44.56
N HIS A 384 -16.83 -8.59 -43.36
CA HIS A 384 -17.77 -9.15 -42.36
C HIS A 384 -18.72 -8.15 -41.64
N PRO A 385 -19.50 -7.27 -42.31
CA PRO A 385 -20.13 -6.12 -41.64
C PRO A 385 -21.55 -6.31 -41.09
N SER A 386 -22.26 -7.41 -41.35
CA SER A 386 -23.73 -7.39 -41.17
C SER A 386 -24.35 -8.76 -40.97
N GLU A 387 -24.82 -9.06 -39.75
CA GLU A 387 -26.10 -9.72 -39.51
C GLU A 387 -26.55 -9.66 -38.03
N ILE A 388 -27.67 -8.96 -37.80
CA ILE A 388 -28.62 -8.96 -36.65
C ILE A 388 -28.47 -7.89 -35.54
N ALA A 389 -29.60 -7.22 -35.28
CA ALA A 389 -29.81 -5.99 -34.51
C ALA A 389 -29.79 -6.15 -32.97
N GLY A 390 -29.43 -5.06 -32.29
CA GLY A 390 -29.50 -4.89 -30.83
C GLY A 390 -28.12 -4.86 -30.15
N MET A 391 -27.40 -3.73 -30.27
CA MET A 391 -26.03 -3.41 -29.76
C MET A 391 -24.88 -4.40 -30.07
N GLY A 392 -25.08 -5.72 -30.00
CA GLY A 392 -24.05 -6.74 -30.24
C GLY A 392 -23.54 -6.81 -31.67
N GLY A 393 -24.39 -6.52 -32.67
CA GLY A 393 -24.04 -6.63 -34.09
C GLY A 393 -23.00 -5.61 -34.61
N TYR A 394 -22.80 -4.47 -33.95
CA TYR A 394 -21.84 -3.45 -34.37
C TYR A 394 -20.55 -3.42 -33.54
N VAL A 395 -20.64 -3.78 -32.25
CA VAL A 395 -19.51 -3.66 -31.31
C VAL A 395 -18.75 -4.97 -31.18
N PHE A 396 -19.42 -6.13 -31.22
CA PHE A 396 -18.73 -7.42 -31.08
C PHE A 396 -17.79 -7.74 -32.24
N PRO A 397 -18.10 -7.46 -33.52
CA PRO A 397 -17.13 -7.66 -34.60
C PRO A 397 -15.85 -6.80 -34.42
N LEU A 398 -16.00 -5.58 -33.88
CA LEU A 398 -14.86 -4.68 -33.60
C LEU A 398 -14.02 -5.15 -32.41
N LEU A 399 -14.65 -5.61 -31.33
CA LEU A 399 -13.95 -6.16 -30.16
C LEU A 399 -13.37 -7.56 -30.44
N LYS A 400 -14.03 -8.35 -31.29
CA LYS A 400 -13.59 -9.68 -31.73
C LYS A 400 -12.23 -9.61 -32.41
N PHE A 401 -11.90 -8.48 -33.02
CA PHE A 401 -10.55 -8.25 -33.55
C PHE A 401 -9.47 -8.50 -32.49
N SER A 402 -9.59 -7.95 -31.28
CA SER A 402 -8.58 -8.17 -30.23
C SER A 402 -8.50 -9.62 -29.77
N TYR A 403 -9.61 -10.37 -29.88
CA TYR A 403 -9.64 -11.80 -29.62
C TYR A 403 -8.97 -12.61 -30.76
N ASP A 404 -9.31 -12.31 -32.01
CA ASP A 404 -8.75 -12.97 -33.20
C ASP A 404 -7.23 -12.76 -33.32
N ASN A 405 -6.71 -11.67 -32.76
CA ASN A 405 -5.28 -11.34 -32.75
C ASN A 405 -4.50 -11.90 -31.56
N LEU A 406 -5.13 -12.65 -30.65
CA LEU A 406 -4.37 -13.40 -29.65
C LEU A 406 -3.51 -14.43 -30.40
N ASN A 407 -2.19 -14.31 -30.27
CA ASN A 407 -1.21 -15.04 -31.09
C ASN A 407 -1.23 -16.57 -30.90
N GLU A 408 -2.00 -17.09 -29.94
CA GLU A 408 -2.12 -18.51 -29.63
C GLU A 408 -3.59 -18.91 -29.37
N ALA A 409 -4.01 -20.05 -29.92
CA ALA A 409 -5.32 -20.65 -29.68
C ALA A 409 -5.57 -20.91 -28.18
N THR A 410 -4.50 -21.18 -27.42
CA THR A 410 -4.56 -21.35 -25.97
C THR A 410 -5.03 -20.08 -25.27
N ALA A 411 -4.43 -18.93 -25.59
CA ALA A 411 -4.85 -17.64 -25.01
C ALA A 411 -6.31 -17.29 -25.36
N GLN A 412 -6.76 -17.65 -26.56
CA GLN A 412 -8.16 -17.51 -26.97
C GLN A 412 -9.10 -18.37 -26.11
N ASN A 413 -8.78 -19.64 -25.91
CA ASN A 413 -9.58 -20.53 -25.06
C ASN A 413 -9.61 -20.04 -23.60
N CYS A 414 -8.45 -19.65 -23.06
CA CYS A 414 -8.33 -19.07 -21.72
C CYS A 414 -9.21 -17.82 -21.57
N PHE A 415 -9.20 -16.91 -22.57
CA PHE A 415 -10.07 -15.73 -22.58
C PHE A 415 -11.56 -16.08 -22.59
N LEU A 416 -11.99 -17.00 -23.48
CA LEU A 416 -13.39 -17.41 -23.52
C LEU A 416 -13.84 -18.04 -22.20
N TYR A 417 -12.95 -18.81 -21.58
CA TYR A 417 -13.20 -19.47 -20.31
C TYR A 417 -13.40 -18.48 -19.16
N CYS A 418 -12.72 -17.32 -19.15
CA CYS A 418 -12.98 -16.25 -18.17
C CYS A 418 -14.45 -15.77 -18.17
N SER A 419 -15.20 -16.00 -19.24
CA SER A 419 -16.62 -15.60 -19.33
C SER A 419 -17.55 -16.43 -18.44
N ILE A 420 -17.09 -17.58 -17.92
CA ILE A 420 -17.87 -18.43 -17.02
C ILE A 420 -18.07 -17.82 -15.63
N PHE A 421 -17.33 -16.77 -15.28
CA PHE A 421 -17.52 -16.04 -14.04
C PHE A 421 -18.67 -15.02 -14.15
N PRO A 422 -19.39 -14.72 -13.05
CA PRO A 422 -20.46 -13.72 -13.06
C PRO A 422 -20.00 -12.29 -13.42
N GLU A 423 -20.95 -11.42 -13.79
CA GLU A 423 -20.67 -10.00 -14.04
C GLU A 423 -20.07 -9.32 -12.80
N ALA A 424 -19.07 -8.46 -13.03
CA ALA A 424 -18.30 -7.75 -12.01
C ALA A 424 -17.57 -8.62 -10.94
N TYR A 425 -17.45 -9.94 -11.15
CA TYR A 425 -16.73 -10.82 -10.23
C TYR A 425 -15.21 -10.56 -10.29
N ASN A 426 -14.56 -10.42 -9.13
CA ASN A 426 -13.11 -10.38 -9.02
C ASN A 426 -12.59 -11.80 -8.98
N ILE A 427 -11.89 -12.22 -10.03
CA ILE A 427 -11.37 -13.57 -10.19
C ILE A 427 -9.94 -13.60 -9.67
N PRO A 428 -9.62 -14.39 -8.62
CA PRO A 428 -8.24 -14.59 -8.20
C PRO A 428 -7.44 -15.26 -9.32
N ILE A 429 -6.24 -14.73 -9.62
CA ILE A 429 -5.43 -15.22 -10.75
C ILE A 429 -5.04 -16.69 -10.56
N ASP A 430 -4.62 -17.08 -9.35
CA ASP A 430 -4.25 -18.46 -9.05
C ASP A 430 -5.38 -19.45 -9.32
N GLU A 431 -6.61 -19.07 -8.96
CA GLU A 431 -7.80 -19.89 -9.17
C GLU A 431 -8.11 -20.04 -10.67
N LEU A 432 -7.98 -18.95 -11.43
CA LEU A 432 -8.17 -18.96 -12.87
C LEU A 432 -7.17 -19.87 -13.59
N ILE A 433 -5.91 -19.83 -13.17
CA ILE A 433 -4.84 -20.67 -13.72
C ILE A 433 -5.11 -22.15 -13.37
N ASP A 434 -5.46 -22.46 -12.12
CA ASP A 434 -5.76 -23.84 -11.72
C ASP A 434 -6.94 -24.42 -12.54
N LEU A 435 -7.96 -23.60 -12.87
CA LEU A 435 -9.06 -24.03 -13.73
C LEU A 435 -8.62 -24.23 -15.20
N TRP A 436 -7.72 -23.40 -15.73
CA TRP A 436 -7.18 -23.58 -17.09
C TRP A 436 -6.31 -24.83 -17.21
N ILE A 437 -5.56 -25.19 -16.16
CA ILE A 437 -4.88 -26.48 -16.04
C ILE A 437 -5.93 -27.61 -16.05
N GLY A 438 -7.02 -27.44 -15.29
CA GLY A 438 -8.14 -28.37 -15.22
C GLY A 438 -8.87 -28.63 -16.54
N GLU A 439 -9.05 -27.62 -17.39
CA GLU A 439 -9.63 -27.83 -18.72
C GLU A 439 -8.64 -28.49 -19.71
N GLY A 440 -7.35 -28.48 -19.39
CA GLY A 440 -6.28 -28.87 -20.30
C GLY A 440 -5.99 -27.80 -21.36
N PHE A 441 -6.07 -26.52 -21.00
CA PHE A 441 -5.57 -25.44 -21.86
C PHE A 441 -4.07 -25.24 -21.70
N LEU A 442 -3.55 -25.51 -20.50
CA LEU A 442 -2.15 -25.31 -20.14
C LEU A 442 -1.48 -26.68 -19.96
N ASP A 443 -0.80 -27.17 -20.98
CA ASP A 443 -0.20 -28.52 -21.00
C ASP A 443 1.35 -28.49 -21.05
N GLY A 444 1.97 -27.32 -20.78
CA GLY A 444 3.42 -27.14 -20.77
C GLY A 444 4.11 -27.67 -19.50
N ALA A 445 5.46 -27.60 -19.47
CA ALA A 445 6.27 -27.99 -18.32
C ALA A 445 6.10 -27.06 -17.11
N ASP A 446 5.74 -25.79 -17.33
CA ASP A 446 5.34 -24.83 -16.30
C ASP A 446 3.98 -24.20 -16.64
N PRO A 447 2.88 -24.90 -16.33
CA PRO A 447 1.53 -24.39 -16.59
C PRO A 447 1.22 -23.11 -15.81
N CYS A 448 1.80 -22.93 -14.62
CA CYS A 448 1.59 -21.75 -13.80
C CYS A 448 2.19 -20.50 -14.45
N GLY A 449 3.47 -20.55 -14.85
CA GLY A 449 4.12 -19.45 -15.56
C GLY A 449 3.47 -19.17 -16.92
N GLN A 450 3.04 -20.21 -17.65
CA GLN A 450 2.26 -20.04 -18.89
C GLN A 450 0.93 -19.31 -18.63
N GLY A 451 0.23 -19.68 -17.56
CA GLY A 451 -1.02 -19.04 -17.15
C GLY A 451 -0.83 -17.56 -16.81
N GLU A 452 0.18 -17.23 -16.01
CA GLU A 452 0.52 -15.84 -15.66
C GLU A 452 0.86 -15.00 -16.91
N PHE A 453 1.62 -15.56 -17.85
CA PHE A 453 1.94 -14.92 -19.12
C PHE A 453 0.68 -14.64 -19.96
N ILE A 454 -0.26 -15.60 -20.04
CA ILE A 454 -1.53 -15.41 -20.74
C ILE A 454 -2.38 -14.34 -20.05
N VAL A 455 -2.47 -14.32 -18.72
CA VAL A 455 -3.16 -13.25 -17.98
C VAL A 455 -2.56 -11.88 -18.32
N GLY A 456 -1.23 -11.77 -18.35
CA GLY A 456 -0.53 -10.55 -18.80
C GLY A 456 -0.88 -10.16 -20.23
N THR A 457 -0.92 -11.12 -21.15
CA THR A 457 -1.30 -10.90 -22.56
C THR A 457 -2.74 -10.38 -22.69
N LEU A 458 -3.68 -10.97 -21.96
CA LEU A 458 -5.08 -10.55 -21.97
C LEU A 458 -5.28 -9.14 -21.36
N ARG A 459 -4.47 -8.78 -20.37
CA ARG A 459 -4.42 -7.42 -19.80
C ARG A 459 -3.91 -6.41 -20.83
N LEU A 460 -2.80 -6.70 -21.50
CA LEU A 460 -2.23 -5.83 -22.55
C LEU A 460 -3.18 -5.66 -23.74
N ALA A 461 -4.01 -6.66 -24.02
CA ALA A 461 -5.05 -6.61 -25.06
C ALA A 461 -6.31 -5.85 -24.60
N TYR A 462 -6.35 -5.29 -23.40
CA TYR A 462 -7.54 -4.65 -22.79
C TYR A 462 -8.77 -5.58 -22.73
N LEU A 463 -8.54 -6.89 -22.69
CA LEU A 463 -9.59 -7.92 -22.57
C LEU A 463 -9.89 -8.26 -21.10
N LEU A 464 -8.94 -8.00 -20.19
CA LEU A 464 -9.09 -8.11 -18.75
C LEU A 464 -8.59 -6.84 -18.02
N GLU A 465 -9.29 -6.46 -16.96
CA GLU A 465 -8.96 -5.38 -16.02
C GLU A 465 -8.39 -5.98 -14.72
N SER A 466 -7.60 -5.20 -13.97
CA SER A 466 -7.06 -5.60 -12.66
C SER A 466 -7.77 -4.87 -11.53
N ASP A 467 -7.81 -5.48 -10.35
CA ASP A 467 -8.15 -4.78 -9.11
C ASP A 467 -6.92 -4.04 -8.53
N GLU A 468 -7.12 -3.29 -7.44
CA GLU A 468 -6.06 -2.50 -6.79
C GLU A 468 -4.90 -3.38 -6.28
N SER A 469 -5.21 -4.61 -5.83
CA SER A 469 -4.21 -5.57 -5.35
C SER A 469 -3.36 -6.17 -6.47
N LYS A 470 -3.82 -6.06 -7.73
CA LYS A 470 -3.31 -6.75 -8.93
C LYS A 470 -3.33 -8.29 -8.85
N GLN A 471 -3.79 -8.86 -7.74
CA GLN A 471 -3.93 -10.31 -7.51
C GLN A 471 -5.24 -10.86 -8.11
N CYS A 472 -6.19 -9.98 -8.46
CA CYS A 472 -7.41 -10.37 -9.15
C CYS A 472 -7.50 -9.74 -10.54
N VAL A 473 -8.29 -10.38 -11.40
CA VAL A 473 -8.71 -9.86 -12.70
C VAL A 473 -10.22 -9.82 -12.81
N ARG A 474 -10.73 -8.93 -13.67
CA ARG A 474 -12.15 -8.78 -13.99
C ARG A 474 -12.31 -8.58 -15.49
N MET A 475 -13.38 -9.13 -16.05
CA MET A 475 -13.75 -8.83 -17.44
C MET A 475 -14.79 -7.72 -17.48
N HIS A 476 -14.56 -6.68 -18.28
CA HIS A 476 -15.54 -5.63 -18.51
C HIS A 476 -16.84 -6.21 -19.12
N ASP A 477 -18.02 -5.76 -18.68
CA ASP A 477 -19.32 -6.36 -19.05
C ASP A 477 -19.51 -6.59 -20.57
N VAL A 478 -19.12 -5.61 -21.38
CA VAL A 478 -19.24 -5.68 -22.85
C VAL A 478 -18.29 -6.73 -23.45
N VAL A 479 -17.07 -6.83 -22.91
CA VAL A 479 -16.06 -7.83 -23.33
C VAL A 479 -16.53 -9.22 -22.91
N ARG A 480 -17.13 -9.34 -21.73
CA ARG A 480 -17.75 -10.58 -21.24
C ARG A 480 -18.92 -11.03 -22.11
N HIS A 481 -19.79 -10.13 -22.53
CA HIS A 481 -20.88 -10.49 -23.46
C HIS A 481 -20.34 -10.95 -24.81
N MET A 482 -19.29 -10.32 -25.32
CA MET A 482 -18.61 -10.79 -26.53
C MET A 482 -18.02 -12.19 -26.34
N ALA A 483 -17.30 -12.44 -25.24
CA ALA A 483 -16.72 -13.74 -24.93
C ALA A 483 -17.79 -14.83 -24.82
N LEU A 484 -18.91 -14.56 -24.12
CA LEU A 484 -20.05 -15.47 -24.07
C LEU A 484 -20.68 -15.70 -25.46
N TRP A 485 -20.81 -14.64 -26.26
CA TRP A 485 -21.33 -14.77 -27.63
C TRP A 485 -20.44 -15.66 -28.49
N LEU A 486 -19.12 -15.49 -28.43
CA LEU A 486 -18.14 -16.35 -29.11
C LEU A 486 -18.21 -17.80 -28.61
N ALA A 487 -18.20 -18.01 -27.30
CA ALA A 487 -18.25 -19.34 -26.68
C ALA A 487 -19.58 -20.09 -26.97
N ARG A 488 -20.66 -19.35 -27.26
CA ARG A 488 -22.00 -19.85 -27.65
C ARG A 488 -22.20 -19.99 -29.16
N ASP A 489 -21.12 -20.23 -29.90
CA ASP A 489 -21.11 -20.37 -31.35
C ASP A 489 -21.70 -19.15 -32.06
N GLN A 490 -21.23 -17.97 -31.67
CA GLN A 490 -21.74 -16.69 -32.16
C GLN A 490 -23.25 -16.52 -31.90
N GLY A 491 -23.71 -17.00 -30.74
CA GLY A 491 -25.09 -16.92 -30.28
C GLY A 491 -26.04 -17.96 -30.87
N LYS A 492 -25.55 -18.89 -31.71
CA LYS A 492 -26.35 -19.96 -32.30
C LYS A 492 -26.79 -21.00 -31.27
N ASN A 493 -25.99 -21.24 -30.23
CA ASN A 493 -26.33 -22.16 -29.15
C ASN A 493 -26.25 -21.44 -27.79
N LYS A 494 -27.39 -20.90 -27.34
CA LYS A 494 -27.47 -20.14 -26.08
C LYS A 494 -27.21 -20.99 -24.83
N ASN A 495 -27.47 -22.30 -24.89
CA ASN A 495 -27.34 -23.22 -23.77
C ASN A 495 -25.94 -23.84 -23.65
N LYS A 496 -25.07 -23.67 -24.66
CA LYS A 496 -23.69 -24.18 -24.66
C LYS A 496 -22.86 -23.72 -23.46
N VAL A 497 -23.10 -22.51 -22.97
CA VAL A 497 -22.44 -21.95 -21.78
C VAL A 497 -23.51 -21.37 -20.89
N LEU A 498 -23.67 -21.90 -19.67
CA LEU A 498 -24.64 -21.46 -18.67
C LEU A 498 -23.89 -20.80 -17.51
N VAL A 499 -24.21 -19.54 -17.21
CA VAL A 499 -23.59 -18.78 -16.12
C VAL A 499 -24.67 -18.06 -15.35
N ALA A 500 -24.78 -18.33 -14.04
CA ALA A 500 -25.70 -17.63 -13.15
C ALA A 500 -25.06 -17.34 -11.79
N LYS A 501 -25.53 -16.26 -11.17
CA LYS A 501 -25.19 -15.86 -9.80
C LYS A 501 -26.49 -15.78 -9.01
N SER A 502 -26.61 -16.52 -7.92
CA SER A 502 -27.80 -16.66 -7.08
C SER A 502 -28.96 -17.35 -7.79
N GLY A 503 -28.67 -18.43 -8.54
CA GLY A 503 -29.68 -19.20 -9.30
C GLY A 503 -30.11 -20.47 -8.56
N ARG A 504 -31.42 -20.76 -8.57
CA ARG A 504 -31.95 -22.05 -8.10
C ARG A 504 -31.72 -23.13 -9.15
N ILE A 505 -31.39 -24.35 -8.72
CA ILE A 505 -31.24 -25.51 -9.59
C ILE A 505 -32.63 -26.13 -9.77
N THR A 506 -33.43 -25.53 -10.65
CA THR A 506 -34.77 -26.04 -10.97
C THR A 506 -34.73 -27.12 -12.05
N ASP A 507 -35.77 -27.95 -12.17
CA ASP A 507 -35.90 -28.94 -13.25
C ASP A 507 -35.76 -28.31 -14.65
N GLN A 508 -36.30 -27.10 -14.84
CA GLN A 508 -36.16 -26.37 -16.10
C GLN A 508 -34.70 -25.98 -16.38
N GLU A 509 -33.91 -25.65 -15.36
CA GLU A 509 -32.48 -25.41 -15.53
C GLU A 509 -31.72 -26.70 -15.83
N LEU A 510 -32.04 -27.80 -15.16
CA LEU A 510 -31.41 -29.11 -15.41
C LEU A 510 -31.61 -29.59 -16.85
N THR A 511 -32.74 -29.32 -17.49
CA THR A 511 -32.92 -29.64 -18.92
C THR A 511 -31.97 -28.89 -19.84
N LYS A 512 -31.54 -27.66 -19.48
CA LYS A 512 -30.59 -26.88 -20.28
C LYS A 512 -29.17 -27.46 -20.18
N TRP A 513 -28.88 -28.27 -19.16
CA TRP A 513 -27.54 -28.82 -18.93
C TRP A 513 -27.16 -29.87 -19.98
N GLU A 514 -28.15 -30.51 -20.63
CA GLU A 514 -27.92 -31.55 -21.63
C GLU A 514 -27.20 -31.01 -22.89
N GLU A 515 -27.38 -29.73 -23.21
CA GLU A 515 -26.75 -29.04 -24.34
C GLU A 515 -25.47 -28.27 -23.96
N ALA A 516 -25.14 -28.21 -22.66
CA ALA A 516 -24.10 -27.35 -22.14
C ALA A 516 -22.71 -28.01 -22.20
N THR A 517 -21.70 -27.19 -22.53
CA THR A 517 -20.27 -27.52 -22.41
C THR A 517 -19.71 -26.98 -21.10
N TRP A 518 -20.13 -25.78 -20.70
CA TRP A 518 -19.70 -25.14 -19.45
C TRP A 518 -20.90 -24.69 -18.64
N ILE A 519 -20.92 -25.07 -17.36
CA ILE A 519 -21.94 -24.66 -16.39
C ILE A 519 -21.24 -24.04 -15.19
N SER A 520 -21.70 -22.84 -14.81
CA SER A 520 -21.16 -22.08 -13.69
C SER A 520 -22.27 -21.41 -12.90
N LEU A 521 -22.51 -21.91 -11.70
CA LEU A 521 -23.55 -21.44 -10.78
C LEU A 521 -22.90 -21.03 -9.45
N PHE A 522 -23.09 -19.77 -9.07
CA PHE A 522 -22.50 -19.17 -7.87
C PHE A 522 -23.59 -18.74 -6.89
N GLY A 523 -23.63 -19.32 -5.70
CA GLY A 523 -24.57 -18.96 -4.65
C GLY A 523 -25.99 -19.47 -4.90
N SER A 524 -26.65 -19.97 -3.86
CA SER A 524 -28.12 -20.11 -3.80
C SER A 524 -28.64 -19.60 -2.45
N SER A 525 -29.85 -19.03 -2.45
CA SER A 525 -30.57 -18.61 -1.24
C SER A 525 -31.37 -19.74 -0.60
N SER A 526 -31.51 -20.89 -1.27
CA SER A 526 -32.22 -22.08 -0.81
C SER A 526 -31.30 -23.29 -0.83
N ARG A 527 -31.59 -24.27 0.04
CA ARG A 527 -30.98 -25.60 -0.05
C ARG A 527 -31.37 -26.23 -1.38
N GLU A 528 -30.39 -26.57 -2.19
CA GLU A 528 -30.60 -27.18 -3.50
C GLU A 528 -30.35 -28.68 -3.41
N LYS A 529 -31.24 -29.47 -4.01
CA LYS A 529 -31.06 -30.91 -4.19
C LYS A 529 -31.23 -31.21 -5.68
N ILE A 530 -30.29 -31.94 -6.24
CA ILE A 530 -30.40 -32.40 -7.63
C ILE A 530 -31.23 -33.69 -7.62
N ASP A 531 -32.47 -33.59 -8.07
CA ASP A 531 -33.44 -34.70 -7.94
C ASP A 531 -33.25 -35.80 -8.99
N TYR A 532 -32.64 -35.50 -10.13
CA TYR A 532 -32.31 -36.47 -11.18
C TYR A 532 -30.99 -36.15 -11.89
N SER A 533 -30.43 -37.14 -12.58
CA SER A 533 -29.20 -36.99 -13.36
C SER A 533 -29.51 -36.58 -14.82
N PRO A 534 -29.27 -35.32 -15.25
CA PRO A 534 -29.41 -34.94 -16.65
C PRO A 534 -28.34 -35.62 -17.52
N SER A 535 -28.66 -35.85 -18.79
CA SER A 535 -27.73 -36.49 -19.73
C SER A 535 -26.79 -35.48 -20.37
N CYS A 536 -25.66 -35.20 -19.71
CA CYS A 536 -24.73 -34.15 -20.11
C CYS A 536 -23.52 -34.70 -20.88
N HIS A 537 -23.73 -35.11 -22.13
CA HIS A 537 -22.70 -35.75 -22.95
C HIS A 537 -21.51 -34.83 -23.33
N TYR A 538 -21.72 -33.53 -23.41
CA TYR A 538 -20.73 -32.54 -23.85
C TYR A 538 -20.13 -31.70 -22.71
N LEU A 539 -20.59 -31.92 -21.48
CA LEU A 539 -20.24 -31.09 -20.34
C LEU A 539 -18.78 -31.33 -19.94
N SER A 540 -17.95 -30.29 -20.10
CA SER A 540 -16.53 -30.27 -19.72
C SER A 540 -16.34 -29.64 -18.34
N THR A 541 -17.08 -28.57 -18.04
CA THR A 541 -16.95 -27.80 -16.79
C THR A 541 -18.26 -27.75 -16.03
N LEU A 542 -18.23 -28.10 -14.75
CA LEU A 542 -19.33 -27.92 -13.81
C LEU A 542 -18.83 -27.22 -12.54
N LEU A 543 -19.13 -25.93 -12.40
CA LEU A 543 -18.90 -25.15 -11.17
C LEU A 543 -20.23 -24.95 -10.45
N LEU A 544 -20.37 -25.54 -9.26
CA LEU A 544 -21.52 -25.39 -8.36
C LEU A 544 -21.01 -24.85 -7.03
N ARG A 545 -20.76 -23.54 -6.94
CA ARG A 545 -20.13 -22.92 -5.78
C ARG A 545 -21.14 -22.27 -4.86
N ASP A 546 -20.96 -22.44 -3.55
CA ASP A 546 -21.85 -21.87 -2.52
C ASP A 546 -23.35 -22.11 -2.81
N ALA A 547 -23.67 -23.20 -3.50
CA ALA A 547 -25.01 -23.49 -4.02
C ALA A 547 -25.92 -24.13 -2.96
N GLN A 548 -25.45 -24.23 -1.70
CA GLN A 548 -26.13 -24.93 -0.61
C GLN A 548 -26.46 -26.39 -0.99
N LEU A 549 -25.60 -27.04 -1.78
CA LEU A 549 -25.77 -28.42 -2.21
C LEU A 549 -25.50 -29.38 -1.05
N GLU A 550 -26.41 -30.33 -0.82
CA GLU A 550 -26.28 -31.33 0.26
C GLU A 550 -25.89 -32.73 -0.25
N SER A 551 -26.35 -33.11 -1.44
CA SER A 551 -26.14 -34.46 -2.01
C SER A 551 -26.37 -34.49 -3.52
N PHE A 552 -25.94 -35.58 -4.16
CA PHE A 552 -26.18 -35.89 -5.56
C PHE A 552 -27.07 -37.13 -5.71
N PRO A 553 -27.82 -37.26 -6.81
CA PRO A 553 -28.56 -38.49 -7.10
C PRO A 553 -27.59 -39.62 -7.45
N SER A 554 -28.03 -40.87 -7.27
CA SER A 554 -27.24 -42.03 -7.68
C SER A 554 -26.99 -42.02 -9.19
N GLY A 555 -25.78 -42.38 -9.61
CA GLY A 555 -25.44 -42.43 -11.03
C GLY A 555 -25.17 -41.06 -11.68
N PHE A 556 -25.15 -39.96 -10.91
CA PHE A 556 -25.01 -38.60 -11.44
C PHE A 556 -23.83 -38.43 -12.42
N PHE A 557 -22.64 -38.87 -12.00
CA PHE A 557 -21.42 -38.78 -12.83
C PHE A 557 -21.35 -39.78 -13.99
N ASP A 558 -22.26 -40.77 -14.06
CA ASP A 558 -22.31 -41.73 -15.17
C ASP A 558 -22.80 -41.05 -16.46
N SER A 559 -23.57 -39.98 -16.30
CA SER A 559 -24.17 -39.22 -17.39
C SER A 559 -23.29 -38.07 -17.90
N MET A 560 -22.04 -37.97 -17.43
CA MET A 560 -21.12 -36.85 -17.73
C MET A 560 -19.74 -37.34 -18.21
N PRO A 561 -19.67 -38.09 -19.33
CA PRO A 561 -18.45 -38.79 -19.75
C PRO A 561 -17.31 -37.87 -20.21
N ALA A 562 -17.60 -36.59 -20.50
CA ALA A 562 -16.64 -35.60 -20.98
C ALA A 562 -16.14 -34.64 -19.88
N LEU A 563 -16.61 -34.80 -18.63
CA LEU A 563 -16.35 -33.87 -17.54
C LEU A 563 -14.86 -33.80 -17.22
N LYS A 564 -14.26 -32.61 -17.27
CA LYS A 564 -12.87 -32.32 -16.95
C LYS A 564 -12.71 -31.52 -15.66
N VAL A 565 -13.59 -30.55 -15.43
CA VAL A 565 -13.54 -29.65 -14.28
C VAL A 565 -14.80 -29.80 -13.43
N LEU A 566 -14.61 -30.16 -12.16
CA LEU A 566 -15.67 -30.20 -11.16
C LEU A 566 -15.28 -29.36 -9.94
N ASP A 567 -16.03 -28.29 -9.70
CA ASP A 567 -15.85 -27.42 -8.52
C ASP A 567 -17.14 -27.40 -7.70
N LEU A 568 -17.05 -27.91 -6.48
CA LEU A 568 -18.13 -28.00 -5.50
C LEU A 568 -17.83 -27.16 -4.26
N SER A 569 -16.94 -26.18 -4.39
CA SER A 569 -16.45 -25.41 -3.25
C SER A 569 -17.55 -24.61 -2.55
N GLY A 570 -17.41 -24.43 -1.24
CA GLY A 570 -18.35 -23.64 -0.42
C GLY A 570 -19.68 -24.33 -0.09
N ASN A 571 -19.93 -25.54 -0.60
CA ASN A 571 -21.11 -26.33 -0.22
C ASN A 571 -20.92 -27.01 1.13
N ARG A 572 -21.09 -26.25 2.21
CA ARG A 572 -20.92 -26.75 3.59
C ARG A 572 -21.87 -27.88 3.97
N GLY A 573 -23.02 -27.99 3.31
CA GLY A 573 -23.98 -29.09 3.51
C GLY A 573 -23.56 -30.42 2.88
N LEU A 574 -22.58 -30.41 1.96
CA LEU A 574 -22.11 -31.61 1.27
C LEU A 574 -21.19 -32.42 2.18
N VAL A 575 -21.66 -33.59 2.62
CA VAL A 575 -20.97 -34.47 3.59
C VAL A 575 -20.34 -35.71 2.96
N GLU A 576 -20.78 -36.09 1.76
CA GLU A 576 -20.27 -37.24 1.03
C GLU A 576 -20.30 -37.01 -0.47
N LEU A 577 -19.44 -37.73 -1.20
CA LEU A 577 -19.43 -37.79 -2.65
C LEU A 577 -19.90 -39.15 -3.13
N PRO A 578 -20.69 -39.22 -4.22
CA PRO A 578 -21.05 -40.47 -4.87
C PRO A 578 -19.83 -41.29 -5.28
N SER A 579 -19.86 -42.60 -5.03
CA SER A 579 -18.76 -43.51 -5.37
C SER A 579 -18.49 -43.63 -6.88
N ASN A 580 -19.52 -43.38 -7.70
CA ASN A 580 -19.44 -43.41 -9.15
C ASN A 580 -18.75 -42.18 -9.76
N ILE A 581 -18.26 -41.22 -8.96
CA ILE A 581 -17.38 -40.14 -9.46
C ILE A 581 -16.16 -40.69 -10.21
N GLY A 582 -15.69 -41.89 -9.84
CA GLY A 582 -14.61 -42.60 -10.55
C GLY A 582 -14.94 -42.98 -12.00
N ASN A 583 -16.19 -42.84 -12.44
CA ASN A 583 -16.61 -43.06 -13.83
C ASN A 583 -16.34 -41.85 -14.72
N ALA A 584 -16.17 -40.65 -14.15
CA ALA A 584 -15.74 -39.44 -14.86
C ALA A 584 -14.23 -39.51 -15.18
N LYS A 585 -13.82 -40.46 -16.02
CA LYS A 585 -12.40 -40.76 -16.31
C LYS A 585 -11.63 -39.61 -16.95
N THR A 586 -12.35 -38.66 -17.56
CA THR A 586 -11.78 -37.44 -18.15
C THR A 586 -11.50 -36.34 -17.13
N LEU A 587 -11.91 -36.52 -15.87
CA LEU A 587 -11.79 -35.49 -14.84
C LEU A 587 -10.32 -35.19 -14.55
N GLN A 588 -9.97 -33.91 -14.65
CA GLN A 588 -8.64 -33.35 -14.44
C GLN A 588 -8.60 -32.38 -13.26
N TYR A 589 -9.71 -31.74 -12.91
CA TYR A 589 -9.80 -30.82 -11.78
C TYR A 589 -10.95 -31.19 -10.85
N LEU A 590 -10.63 -31.31 -9.57
CA LEU A 590 -11.59 -31.56 -8.51
C LEU A 590 -11.34 -30.59 -7.35
N ASN A 591 -12.31 -29.71 -7.09
CA ASN A 591 -12.29 -28.80 -5.95
C ASN A 591 -13.46 -29.09 -5.01
N LEU A 592 -13.13 -29.47 -3.77
CA LEU A 592 -14.07 -29.75 -2.68
C LEU A 592 -13.82 -28.85 -1.48
N SER A 593 -13.07 -27.76 -1.66
CA SER A 593 -12.71 -26.86 -0.58
C SER A 593 -13.96 -26.28 0.12
N LEU A 594 -13.88 -26.03 1.42
CA LEU A 594 -14.99 -25.49 2.22
C LEU A 594 -16.28 -26.36 2.22
N THR A 595 -16.15 -27.67 1.99
CA THR A 595 -17.24 -28.65 2.18
C THR A 595 -17.12 -29.38 3.52
N SER A 596 -18.14 -30.15 3.90
CA SER A 596 -18.15 -30.97 5.12
C SER A 596 -17.89 -32.46 4.84
N ILE A 597 -17.23 -32.77 3.71
CA ILE A 597 -16.92 -34.14 3.32
C ILE A 597 -16.05 -34.81 4.39
N ALA A 598 -16.43 -36.00 4.83
CA ALA A 598 -15.67 -36.74 5.85
C ALA A 598 -14.64 -37.71 5.27
N LYS A 599 -14.91 -38.28 4.09
CA LYS A 599 -14.05 -39.26 3.41
C LYS A 599 -14.17 -39.13 1.89
N LEU A 600 -13.05 -39.34 1.20
CA LEU A 600 -13.05 -39.44 -0.26
C LEU A 600 -13.44 -40.88 -0.69
N PRO A 601 -14.35 -41.05 -1.67
CA PRO A 601 -14.77 -42.38 -2.10
C PRO A 601 -13.63 -43.14 -2.79
N THR A 602 -13.57 -44.46 -2.59
CA THR A 602 -12.53 -45.33 -3.18
C THR A 602 -12.52 -45.33 -4.70
N GLY A 603 -13.64 -44.95 -5.33
CA GLY A 603 -13.76 -44.77 -6.78
C GLY A 603 -12.81 -43.70 -7.35
N LEU A 604 -12.35 -42.73 -6.54
CA LEU A 604 -11.41 -41.69 -7.00
C LEU A 604 -10.12 -42.28 -7.57
N ARG A 605 -9.68 -43.47 -7.12
CA ARG A 605 -8.49 -44.15 -7.66
C ARG A 605 -8.52 -44.38 -9.17
N ASN A 606 -9.71 -44.32 -9.78
CA ASN A 606 -9.89 -44.49 -11.23
C ASN A 606 -9.59 -43.20 -12.02
N LEU A 607 -9.50 -42.05 -11.35
CA LEU A 607 -9.27 -40.74 -11.95
C LEU A 607 -7.79 -40.50 -12.26
N ARG A 608 -7.25 -41.24 -13.22
CA ARG A 608 -5.82 -41.22 -13.56
C ARG A 608 -5.36 -39.93 -14.24
N ASN A 609 -6.30 -39.16 -14.79
CA ASN A 609 -6.03 -37.89 -15.46
C ASN A 609 -6.11 -36.68 -14.51
N LEU A 610 -6.30 -36.90 -13.20
CA LEU A 610 -6.45 -35.82 -12.24
C LEU A 610 -5.16 -35.00 -12.14
N ARG A 611 -5.25 -33.70 -12.43
CA ARG A 611 -4.17 -32.70 -12.41
C ARG A 611 -4.28 -31.75 -11.24
N CYS A 612 -5.49 -31.41 -10.82
CA CYS A 612 -5.74 -30.51 -9.69
C CYS A 612 -6.67 -31.17 -8.67
N LEU A 613 -6.20 -31.23 -7.42
CA LEU A 613 -6.99 -31.70 -6.28
C LEU A 613 -6.94 -30.65 -5.16
N LEU A 614 -8.05 -29.94 -4.97
CA LEU A 614 -8.19 -28.87 -3.97
C LEU A 614 -9.19 -29.27 -2.89
N LEU A 615 -8.74 -29.25 -1.65
CA LEU A 615 -9.45 -29.76 -0.47
C LEU A 615 -9.29 -28.80 0.72
N ASP A 616 -9.00 -27.53 0.47
CA ASP A 616 -8.73 -26.56 1.52
C ASP A 616 -9.97 -26.37 2.41
N TYR A 617 -9.76 -26.38 3.72
CA TYR A 617 -10.81 -26.14 4.72
C TYR A 617 -12.00 -27.11 4.62
N THR A 618 -11.76 -28.36 4.18
CA THR A 618 -12.73 -29.46 4.28
C THR A 618 -12.83 -29.92 5.74
N VAL A 619 -13.83 -29.41 6.47
CA VAL A 619 -13.84 -29.45 7.94
C VAL A 619 -13.82 -30.84 8.57
N ASN A 620 -14.38 -31.84 7.89
CA ASN A 620 -14.46 -33.21 8.39
C ASN A 620 -13.43 -34.16 7.76
N LEU A 621 -12.76 -33.75 6.67
CA LEU A 621 -11.74 -34.55 6.00
C LEU A 621 -10.38 -34.21 6.62
N LYS A 622 -9.99 -35.00 7.62
CA LYS A 622 -8.74 -34.78 8.37
C LYS A 622 -7.50 -35.21 7.59
N TRP A 623 -7.53 -36.39 6.98
CA TRP A 623 -6.37 -37.02 6.31
C TRP A 623 -6.77 -37.77 5.04
N ILE A 624 -5.81 -37.97 4.13
CA ILE A 624 -5.97 -38.72 2.89
C ILE A 624 -4.94 -39.87 2.86
N PRO A 625 -5.36 -41.12 2.61
CA PRO A 625 -4.41 -42.23 2.47
C PRO A 625 -3.41 -42.00 1.33
N LYS A 626 -2.13 -42.25 1.57
CA LYS A 626 -1.07 -42.14 0.55
C LYS A 626 -1.33 -43.05 -0.66
N GLU A 627 -2.01 -44.17 -0.44
CA GLU A 627 -2.41 -45.12 -1.49
C GLU A 627 -3.41 -44.50 -2.47
N LEU A 628 -4.18 -43.49 -2.07
CA LEU A 628 -5.07 -42.80 -2.99
C LEU A 628 -4.27 -41.84 -3.86
N ILE A 629 -3.40 -41.02 -3.25
CA ILE A 629 -2.58 -40.01 -3.95
C ILE A 629 -1.61 -40.66 -4.93
N SER A 630 -1.04 -41.82 -4.61
CA SER A 630 -0.12 -42.53 -5.52
C SER A 630 -0.77 -42.98 -6.83
N ASN A 631 -2.10 -42.93 -6.97
CA ASN A 631 -2.80 -43.21 -8.23
C ASN A 631 -2.90 -41.97 -9.16
N PHE A 632 -2.64 -40.76 -8.67
CA PHE A 632 -2.79 -39.51 -9.42
C PHE A 632 -1.46 -39.12 -10.07
N LEU A 633 -1.04 -39.90 -11.07
CA LEU A 633 0.28 -39.74 -11.70
C LEU A 633 0.45 -38.42 -12.47
N CYS A 634 -0.65 -37.79 -12.90
CA CYS A 634 -0.65 -36.51 -13.61
C CYS A 634 -0.90 -35.31 -12.68
N LEU A 635 -0.84 -35.49 -11.36
CA LEU A 635 -1.19 -34.44 -10.40
C LEU A 635 -0.14 -33.32 -10.42
N GLN A 636 -0.59 -32.11 -10.71
CA GLN A 636 0.22 -30.89 -10.81
C GLN A 636 -0.04 -29.91 -9.66
N VAL A 637 -1.28 -29.89 -9.18
CA VAL A 637 -1.72 -29.02 -8.07
C VAL A 637 -2.38 -29.88 -7.00
N TYR A 638 -1.82 -29.84 -5.79
CA TYR A 638 -2.41 -30.46 -4.61
C TYR A 638 -2.55 -29.41 -3.52
N SER A 639 -3.74 -29.25 -2.95
CA SER A 639 -3.92 -28.39 -1.79
C SER A 639 -4.86 -29.02 -0.78
N LYS A 640 -4.37 -29.18 0.45
CA LYS A 640 -5.14 -29.61 1.63
C LYS A 640 -4.67 -28.80 2.83
N ILE A 641 -5.26 -27.63 3.01
CA ILE A 641 -5.11 -26.82 4.22
C ILE A 641 -6.25 -27.13 5.20
N ASN A 642 -5.95 -27.26 6.49
CA ASN A 642 -6.95 -27.47 7.54
C ASN A 642 -7.32 -26.14 8.21
N GLY A 643 -8.59 -25.93 8.51
CA GLY A 643 -9.10 -24.71 9.14
C GLY A 643 -8.71 -24.58 10.61
N VAL A 644 -8.59 -23.34 11.07
CA VAL A 644 -8.22 -23.00 12.47
C VAL A 644 -9.20 -23.59 13.50
N THR A 645 -10.49 -23.66 13.16
CA THR A 645 -11.56 -24.12 14.07
C THR A 645 -11.87 -25.61 13.99
N GLU A 646 -11.19 -26.38 13.15
CA GLU A 646 -11.41 -27.83 13.08
C GLU A 646 -10.86 -28.48 14.37
N ASP A 647 -11.72 -29.12 15.16
CA ASP A 647 -11.37 -29.71 16.45
C ASP A 647 -10.68 -31.08 16.26
N PHE A 648 -9.42 -31.20 16.68
CA PHE A 648 -8.65 -32.46 16.67
C PHE A 648 -8.62 -33.17 18.05
N ARG A 649 -9.41 -32.70 19.03
CA ARG A 649 -9.51 -33.29 20.38
C ARG A 649 -9.90 -34.78 20.42
N SER A 650 -10.33 -35.37 19.30
CA SER A 650 -10.46 -36.80 19.11
C SER A 650 -9.36 -37.33 18.19
N VAL A 651 -8.35 -37.96 18.79
CA VAL A 651 -7.31 -38.87 18.26
C VAL A 651 -7.53 -39.30 16.78
N ASP A 652 -7.05 -38.52 15.82
CA ASP A 652 -6.92 -38.90 14.39
C ASP A 652 -5.75 -38.13 13.72
N VAL A 653 -4.75 -37.68 14.48
CA VAL A 653 -3.52 -37.16 13.87
C VAL A 653 -2.78 -38.35 13.25
N PRO A 654 -2.39 -38.30 11.96
CA PRO A 654 -1.66 -39.40 11.36
C PRO A 654 -0.36 -39.64 12.15
N PRO A 655 0.04 -40.90 12.38
CA PRO A 655 1.38 -41.19 12.87
C PRO A 655 2.43 -40.44 12.04
N SER A 656 3.50 -39.94 12.66
CA SER A 656 4.52 -39.17 11.94
C SER A 656 5.08 -39.92 10.72
N ALA A 657 5.19 -41.25 10.82
CA ALA A 657 5.61 -42.11 9.72
C ALA A 657 4.66 -42.10 8.52
N ASP A 658 3.35 -41.97 8.74
CA ASP A 658 2.35 -41.91 7.67
C ASP A 658 2.35 -40.55 6.96
N GLU A 659 2.58 -39.47 7.71
CA GLU A 659 2.74 -38.12 7.16
C GLU A 659 4.00 -38.00 6.29
N ILE A 660 5.15 -38.51 6.77
CA ILE A 660 6.40 -38.56 6.00
C ILE A 660 6.22 -39.43 4.75
N ALA A 661 5.63 -40.62 4.88
CA ALA A 661 5.39 -41.49 3.73
C ALA A 661 4.45 -40.85 2.68
N PHE A 662 3.53 -39.99 3.12
CA PHE A 662 2.70 -39.20 2.22
C PHE A 662 3.51 -38.14 1.47
N LEU A 663 4.41 -37.43 2.16
CA LEU A 663 5.33 -36.48 1.53
C LEU A 663 6.27 -37.15 0.52
N GLU A 664 6.76 -38.36 0.82
CA GLU A 664 7.55 -39.16 -0.12
C GLU A 664 6.77 -39.52 -1.39
N VAL A 665 5.48 -39.87 -1.25
CA VAL A 665 4.61 -40.13 -2.41
C VAL A 665 4.45 -38.86 -3.24
N LEU A 666 4.22 -37.69 -2.62
CA LEU A 666 4.12 -36.42 -3.34
C LEU A 666 5.43 -36.06 -4.07
N GLU A 667 6.58 -36.29 -3.44
CA GLU A 667 7.90 -36.06 -4.04
C GLU A 667 8.14 -36.95 -5.27
N CYS A 668 7.56 -38.15 -5.32
CA CYS A 668 7.65 -39.06 -6.46
C CYS A 668 6.71 -38.72 -7.63
N LEU A 669 5.80 -37.75 -7.47
CA LEU A 669 4.93 -37.30 -8.55
C LEU A 669 5.70 -36.33 -9.46
N GLY A 670 6.09 -36.80 -10.65
CA GLY A 670 7.01 -36.07 -11.53
C GLY A 670 6.48 -34.73 -12.07
N ASP A 671 5.16 -34.54 -12.10
CA ASP A 671 4.51 -33.34 -12.66
C ASP A 671 4.02 -32.35 -11.58
N ILE A 672 4.28 -32.61 -10.28
CA ILE A 672 3.79 -31.74 -9.20
C ILE A 672 4.50 -30.38 -9.24
N ASN A 673 3.73 -29.30 -9.22
CA ASN A 673 4.22 -27.92 -9.35
C ASN A 673 3.76 -27.00 -8.22
N LYS A 674 2.62 -27.30 -7.58
CA LYS A 674 2.01 -26.46 -6.54
C LYS A 674 1.45 -27.31 -5.42
N ILE A 675 1.95 -27.08 -4.21
CA ILE A 675 1.55 -27.79 -2.99
C ILE A 675 1.05 -26.81 -1.93
N GLY A 676 -0.15 -27.06 -1.42
CA GLY A 676 -0.65 -26.53 -0.16
C GLY A 676 -0.84 -27.66 0.84
N ILE A 677 -0.17 -27.62 2.00
CA ILE A 677 -0.23 -28.74 2.95
C ILE A 677 -0.25 -28.30 4.42
N THR A 678 -0.95 -29.07 5.25
CA THR A 678 -0.91 -28.97 6.70
C THR A 678 -0.01 -30.06 7.28
N LEU A 679 0.89 -29.69 8.19
CA LEU A 679 1.79 -30.58 8.91
C LEU A 679 1.40 -30.70 10.39
N PHE A 680 1.54 -31.91 10.92
CA PHE A 680 1.22 -32.26 12.30
C PHE A 680 2.43 -32.72 13.13
N CYS A 681 3.61 -32.91 12.53
CA CYS A 681 4.84 -33.21 13.27
C CYS A 681 6.10 -32.53 12.72
N ALA A 682 7.06 -32.22 13.60
CA ALA A 682 8.29 -31.53 13.22
C ALA A 682 9.17 -32.28 12.19
N PRO A 683 9.33 -33.62 12.25
CA PRO A 683 10.13 -34.36 11.26
C PRO A 683 9.64 -34.21 9.81
N SER A 684 8.34 -33.99 9.60
CA SER A 684 7.78 -33.76 8.26
C SER A 684 8.27 -32.45 7.64
N PHE A 685 8.53 -31.44 8.47
CA PHE A 685 9.13 -30.19 8.00
C PHE A 685 10.60 -30.37 7.62
N GLU A 686 11.36 -31.17 8.40
CA GLU A 686 12.73 -31.53 8.07
C GLU A 686 12.78 -32.26 6.71
N LYS A 687 11.88 -33.23 6.48
CA LYS A 687 11.74 -33.93 5.20
C LYS A 687 11.46 -32.97 4.04
N ILE A 688 10.63 -31.95 4.24
CA ILE A 688 10.39 -30.92 3.23
C ILE A 688 11.67 -30.15 2.92
N LEU A 689 12.43 -29.73 3.92
CA LEU A 689 13.68 -28.97 3.73
C LEU A 689 14.76 -29.81 3.03
N GLU A 690 14.79 -31.11 3.24
CA GLU A 690 15.73 -32.04 2.58
C GLU A 690 15.39 -32.28 1.09
N SER A 691 14.13 -32.06 0.67
CA SER A 691 13.67 -32.36 -0.70
C SER A 691 13.67 -31.13 -1.60
N CYS A 692 14.49 -31.11 -2.64
CA CYS A 692 14.48 -30.03 -3.64
C CYS A 692 13.11 -29.88 -4.34
N THR A 693 12.42 -30.99 -4.60
CA THR A 693 11.09 -30.98 -5.25
C THR A 693 10.05 -30.36 -4.33
N LEU A 694 9.95 -30.80 -3.08
CA LEU A 694 8.96 -30.25 -2.15
C LEU A 694 9.23 -28.76 -1.87
N ARG A 695 10.50 -28.36 -1.69
CA ARG A 695 10.87 -26.95 -1.46
C ARG A 695 10.46 -26.02 -2.61
N SER A 696 10.57 -26.49 -3.85
CA SER A 696 10.21 -25.71 -5.04
C SER A 696 8.71 -25.70 -5.30
N CYS A 697 7.96 -26.70 -4.83
CA CYS A 697 6.52 -26.80 -5.11
C CYS A 697 5.61 -26.22 -4.01
N ILE A 698 6.06 -26.16 -2.76
CA ILE A 698 5.24 -25.70 -1.64
C ILE A 698 5.01 -24.19 -1.71
N ARG A 699 3.75 -23.79 -1.85
CA ARG A 699 3.28 -22.40 -1.85
C ARG A 699 2.51 -22.01 -0.59
N LYS A 700 1.79 -22.96 0.01
CA LYS A 700 1.05 -22.77 1.27
C LYS A 700 1.48 -23.82 2.28
N LEU A 701 1.96 -23.39 3.44
CA LEU A 701 2.39 -24.29 4.50
C LEU A 701 1.67 -23.96 5.81
N THR A 702 0.96 -24.93 6.35
CA THR A 702 0.26 -24.80 7.63
C THR A 702 0.86 -25.78 8.64
N PHE A 703 1.11 -25.31 9.86
CA PHE A 703 1.43 -26.14 11.01
C PHE A 703 0.23 -26.15 11.93
N LYS A 704 -0.32 -27.32 12.23
CA LYS A 704 -1.47 -27.42 13.13
C LYS A 704 -1.22 -28.48 14.18
N GLU A 705 -1.32 -28.08 15.46
CA GLU A 705 -1.07 -28.98 16.60
C GLU A 705 0.26 -29.72 16.46
N CYS A 706 1.27 -29.06 15.85
CA CYS A 706 2.47 -29.74 15.39
C CYS A 706 3.32 -30.23 16.56
N THR A 707 3.39 -31.55 16.72
CA THR A 707 4.09 -32.19 17.83
C THR A 707 5.61 -32.08 17.66
N GLY A 708 6.31 -31.75 18.75
CA GLY A 708 7.77 -31.61 18.77
C GLY A 708 8.33 -30.33 18.14
N LEU A 709 7.48 -29.45 17.60
CA LEU A 709 7.93 -28.19 16.99
C LEU A 709 8.30 -27.15 18.05
N ILE A 710 9.57 -27.13 18.45
CA ILE A 710 10.11 -26.17 19.43
C ILE A 710 10.58 -24.87 18.75
N SER A 711 11.23 -25.01 17.59
CA SER A 711 11.79 -23.92 16.80
C SER A 711 11.47 -24.19 15.34
N LEU A 712 10.94 -23.20 14.62
CA LEU A 712 10.77 -23.30 13.17
C LEU A 712 12.06 -22.83 12.50
N TYR A 713 12.94 -23.78 12.14
CA TYR A 713 14.25 -23.50 11.57
C TYR A 713 14.31 -23.74 10.07
N PHE A 714 14.33 -22.67 9.28
CA PHE A 714 14.54 -22.74 7.84
C PHE A 714 16.05 -22.88 7.55
N THR A 715 16.52 -24.11 7.39
CA THR A 715 17.90 -24.39 6.97
C THR A 715 18.14 -24.11 5.48
N GLU A 716 17.07 -24.21 4.69
CA GLU A 716 17.05 -24.09 3.24
C GLU A 716 15.93 -23.15 2.79
N GLU A 717 16.08 -22.55 1.61
CA GLU A 717 15.08 -21.62 1.06
C GLU A 717 13.85 -22.35 0.51
N LEU A 718 12.66 -21.87 0.87
CA LEU A 718 11.38 -22.25 0.26
C LEU A 718 10.97 -21.14 -0.72
N SER A 719 11.60 -21.13 -1.90
CA SER A 719 11.56 -20.00 -2.83
C SER A 719 10.16 -19.61 -3.31
N ASN A 720 9.19 -20.53 -3.28
CA ASN A 720 7.83 -20.31 -3.73
C ASN A 720 6.80 -20.24 -2.58
N LEU A 721 7.24 -20.24 -1.31
CA LEU A 721 6.34 -20.16 -0.17
C LEU A 721 5.72 -18.76 -0.07
N GLU A 722 4.42 -18.68 -0.34
CA GLU A 722 3.63 -17.44 -0.33
C GLU A 722 2.87 -17.24 0.99
N ARG A 723 2.44 -18.33 1.62
CA ARG A 723 1.58 -18.31 2.82
C ARG A 723 2.06 -19.29 3.88
N LEU A 724 2.28 -18.79 5.10
CA LEU A 724 2.65 -19.57 6.28
C LEU A 724 1.58 -19.42 7.37
N GLU A 725 1.08 -20.55 7.86
CA GLU A 725 0.08 -20.60 8.93
C GLU A 725 0.56 -21.48 10.08
N ILE A 726 0.39 -21.05 11.32
CA ILE A 726 0.80 -21.81 12.50
C ILE A 726 -0.28 -21.71 13.57
N PHE A 727 -0.90 -22.83 13.91
CA PHE A 727 -2.02 -22.88 14.83
C PHE A 727 -1.86 -23.99 15.87
N HIS A 728 -2.11 -23.67 17.15
CA HIS A 728 -2.08 -24.64 18.26
C HIS A 728 -0.73 -25.36 18.44
N CYS A 729 0.38 -24.76 18.03
CA CYS A 729 1.73 -25.31 18.24
C CYS A 729 2.25 -24.93 19.63
N SER A 730 1.82 -25.67 20.65
CA SER A 730 2.05 -25.35 22.08
C SER A 730 3.52 -25.29 22.51
N SER A 731 4.42 -25.96 21.79
CA SER A 731 5.85 -26.00 22.11
C SER A 731 6.69 -24.95 21.38
N LEU A 732 6.12 -24.25 20.38
CA LEU A 732 6.87 -23.32 19.53
C LEU A 732 7.30 -22.09 20.33
N LYS A 733 8.61 -21.81 20.32
CA LYS A 733 9.22 -20.69 21.05
C LYS A 733 9.74 -19.59 20.14
N GLU A 734 10.30 -19.96 19.00
CA GLU A 734 11.05 -19.04 18.15
C GLU A 734 11.11 -19.50 16.69
N PHE A 735 11.49 -18.56 15.83
CA PHE A 735 11.81 -18.77 14.43
C PHE A 735 13.32 -18.67 14.24
N LYS A 736 13.88 -19.49 13.35
CA LYS A 736 15.31 -19.44 12.96
C LYS A 736 15.42 -19.56 11.44
N VAL A 737 16.45 -18.93 10.88
CA VAL A 737 16.80 -18.98 9.47
C VAL A 737 18.31 -19.13 9.36
N SER A 738 18.79 -19.98 8.44
CA SER A 738 20.22 -20.15 8.17
C SER A 738 20.79 -18.92 7.47
N GLU A 739 22.10 -18.69 7.61
CA GLU A 739 22.77 -17.55 6.99
C GLU A 739 22.63 -17.61 5.47
N GLY A 740 21.98 -16.59 4.87
CA GLY A 740 21.74 -16.52 3.42
C GLY A 740 20.37 -17.02 2.95
N CYS A 741 19.60 -17.72 3.78
CA CYS A 741 18.24 -18.13 3.44
C CYS A 741 17.28 -16.91 3.48
N LYS A 742 16.45 -16.77 2.44
CA LYS A 742 15.52 -15.65 2.27
C LYS A 742 14.08 -16.16 2.22
N LEU A 743 13.19 -15.52 2.98
CA LEU A 743 11.74 -15.73 2.85
C LEU A 743 11.19 -14.75 1.80
N GLY A 744 11.74 -14.83 0.58
CA GLY A 744 11.55 -13.82 -0.47
C GLY A 744 10.12 -13.75 -1.00
N SER A 745 9.42 -14.88 -1.11
CA SER A 745 8.06 -14.94 -1.68
C SER A 745 6.95 -14.88 -0.63
N LEU A 746 7.32 -14.90 0.66
CA LEU A 746 6.36 -14.98 1.76
C LEU A 746 5.57 -13.67 1.86
N SER A 747 4.26 -13.76 1.61
CA SER A 747 3.36 -12.60 1.56
C SER A 747 2.35 -12.56 2.69
N LYS A 748 1.98 -13.71 3.26
CA LYS A 748 0.94 -13.82 4.29
C LYS A 748 1.37 -14.74 5.42
N VAL A 749 1.30 -14.25 6.66
CA VAL A 749 1.60 -15.02 7.87
C VAL A 749 0.44 -14.95 8.86
N TYR A 750 -0.02 -16.12 9.31
CA TYR A 750 -1.06 -16.25 10.33
C TYR A 750 -0.55 -17.13 11.46
N ILE A 751 -0.58 -16.62 12.70
CA ILE A 751 -0.11 -17.33 13.89
C ILE A 751 -1.21 -17.28 14.93
N GLY A 752 -1.60 -18.43 15.47
CA GLY A 752 -2.66 -18.53 16.46
C GLY A 752 -2.40 -19.57 17.54
N VAL A 753 -2.70 -19.25 18.80
CA VAL A 753 -2.67 -20.21 19.90
C VAL A 753 -1.30 -20.86 20.06
N CYS A 754 -0.24 -20.04 20.10
CA CYS A 754 1.14 -20.45 20.34
C CYS A 754 1.63 -19.84 21.67
N PRO A 755 1.32 -20.44 22.84
CA PRO A 755 1.49 -19.82 24.15
C PRO A 755 2.95 -19.57 24.54
N LEU A 756 3.92 -20.29 23.97
CA LEU A 756 5.34 -20.15 24.29
C LEU A 756 6.13 -19.26 23.31
N LEU A 757 5.48 -18.73 22.27
CA LEU A 757 6.13 -17.93 21.23
C LEU A 757 6.64 -16.60 21.81
N LEU A 758 7.91 -16.28 21.57
CA LEU A 758 8.59 -15.14 22.22
C LEU A 758 8.70 -13.89 21.35
N ASN A 759 8.99 -14.02 20.05
CA ASN A 759 9.08 -12.93 19.07
C ASN A 759 9.02 -13.47 17.62
N LEU A 760 8.98 -12.56 16.65
CA LEU A 760 8.92 -12.85 15.21
C LEU A 760 10.07 -12.20 14.42
N ASN A 761 11.24 -12.00 15.05
CA ASN A 761 12.36 -11.23 14.47
C ASN A 761 12.81 -11.73 13.10
N VAL A 762 12.76 -13.03 12.85
CA VAL A 762 13.10 -13.59 11.53
C VAL A 762 12.17 -13.10 10.43
N LEU A 763 10.87 -12.95 10.74
CA LEU A 763 9.86 -12.50 9.78
C LEU A 763 9.92 -10.99 9.54
N ALA A 764 10.53 -10.22 10.46
CA ALA A 764 10.73 -8.79 10.29
C ALA A 764 11.50 -8.45 9.00
N TYR A 765 12.31 -9.37 8.48
CA TYR A 765 13.09 -9.17 7.26
C TYR A 765 12.41 -9.70 5.98
N ALA A 766 11.21 -10.27 6.08
CA ALA A 766 10.46 -10.77 4.93
C ALA A 766 9.91 -9.60 4.10
N ARG A 767 10.58 -9.29 2.99
CA ARG A 767 10.34 -8.06 2.21
C ARG A 767 8.97 -7.98 1.56
N ASN A 768 8.44 -9.13 1.15
CA ASN A 768 7.17 -9.23 0.45
C ASN A 768 6.01 -9.55 1.40
N LEU A 769 6.24 -9.58 2.72
CA LEU A 769 5.20 -9.85 3.71
C LEU A 769 4.21 -8.69 3.76
N GLU A 770 2.98 -8.91 3.29
CA GLU A 770 1.93 -7.90 3.22
C GLU A 770 0.94 -8.01 4.39
N ILE A 771 0.69 -9.23 4.89
CA ILE A 771 -0.31 -9.50 5.93
C ILE A 771 0.30 -10.31 7.07
N LEU A 772 0.15 -9.80 8.30
CA LEU A 772 0.53 -10.48 9.53
C LEU A 772 -0.65 -10.52 10.51
N THR A 773 -1.07 -11.71 10.92
CA THR A 773 -2.12 -11.91 11.93
C THR A 773 -1.59 -12.75 13.08
N ILE A 774 -1.79 -12.27 14.31
CA ILE A 774 -1.36 -12.95 15.54
C ILE A 774 -2.53 -13.04 16.51
N LEU A 775 -2.85 -14.26 16.94
CA LEU A 775 -3.97 -14.57 17.83
C LEU A 775 -3.49 -15.40 19.03
N ASP A 776 -3.83 -14.99 20.24
CA ASP A 776 -3.70 -15.83 21.45
C ASP A 776 -2.29 -16.44 21.68
N CYS A 777 -1.25 -15.59 21.56
CA CYS A 777 0.13 -15.95 21.88
C CYS A 777 0.52 -15.38 23.25
N GLU A 778 0.30 -16.16 24.32
CA GLU A 778 0.41 -15.66 25.70
C GLU A 778 1.81 -15.14 26.08
N SER A 779 2.90 -15.75 25.65
CA SER A 779 4.26 -15.33 26.02
C SER A 779 4.82 -14.18 25.16
N LEU A 780 4.12 -13.78 24.10
CA LEU A 780 4.59 -12.76 23.16
C LEU A 780 4.52 -11.38 23.84
N LYS A 781 5.69 -10.79 24.11
CA LYS A 781 5.81 -9.46 24.75
C LYS A 781 6.02 -8.34 23.74
N GLU A 782 6.68 -8.66 22.64
CA GLU A 782 6.91 -7.77 21.50
C GLU A 782 6.73 -8.56 20.21
N VAL A 783 6.21 -7.94 19.15
CA VAL A 783 6.12 -8.62 17.83
C VAL A 783 7.53 -8.78 17.26
N THR A 784 8.33 -7.71 17.31
CA THR A 784 9.75 -7.74 16.94
C THR A 784 10.58 -6.76 17.75
N SER A 785 11.85 -7.10 17.97
CA SER A 785 12.86 -6.20 18.55
C SER A 785 13.71 -5.49 17.48
N GLU A 786 13.41 -5.67 16.20
CA GLU A 786 14.18 -5.09 15.09
C GLU A 786 13.70 -3.66 14.78
N THR A 787 14.63 -2.72 14.59
CA THR A 787 14.33 -1.29 14.34
C THR A 787 13.95 -0.98 12.89
N MET A 788 14.27 -1.89 11.96
CA MET A 788 13.91 -1.82 10.55
C MET A 788 13.27 -3.15 10.16
N ALA A 789 11.97 -3.24 10.44
CA ALA A 789 11.16 -4.44 10.22
C ALA A 789 10.15 -4.23 9.10
N PHE A 790 9.53 -5.32 8.64
CA PHE A 790 8.27 -5.38 7.90
C PHE A 790 8.10 -4.33 6.78
N PRO A 791 9.05 -4.18 5.84
CA PRO A 791 9.04 -3.05 4.90
C PRO A 791 7.87 -3.07 3.90
N GLY A 792 7.31 -4.24 3.61
CA GLY A 792 6.16 -4.42 2.72
C GLY A 792 4.83 -4.64 3.43
N LEU A 793 4.79 -4.60 4.76
CA LEU A 793 3.60 -4.98 5.53
C LEU A 793 2.52 -3.91 5.40
N LYS A 794 1.35 -4.33 4.89
CA LYS A 794 0.18 -3.48 4.65
C LYS A 794 -0.87 -3.63 5.74
N THR A 795 -0.99 -4.81 6.34
CA THR A 795 -2.01 -5.11 7.35
C THR A 795 -1.44 -5.91 8.51
N ILE A 796 -1.68 -5.43 9.73
CA ILE A 796 -1.38 -6.16 10.97
C ILE A 796 -2.64 -6.33 11.83
N SER A 797 -2.89 -7.56 12.28
CA SER A 797 -4.01 -7.88 13.18
C SER A 797 -3.52 -8.61 14.42
N LEU A 798 -3.82 -8.06 15.60
CA LEU A 798 -3.33 -8.49 16.90
C LEU A 798 -4.52 -8.75 17.83
N THR A 799 -4.77 -10.02 18.15
CA THR A 799 -5.96 -10.40 18.93
C THR A 799 -5.61 -11.26 20.14
N HIS A 800 -6.16 -10.92 21.30
CA HIS A 800 -6.03 -11.69 22.55
C HIS A 800 -4.58 -11.84 23.07
N LEU A 801 -3.73 -10.83 22.88
CA LEU A 801 -2.32 -10.86 23.29
C LEU A 801 -2.14 -10.16 24.64
N LYS A 802 -2.41 -10.89 25.73
CA LYS A 802 -2.47 -10.32 27.10
C LYS A 802 -1.15 -9.69 27.57
N ASN A 803 -0.01 -10.23 27.17
CA ASN A 803 1.32 -9.79 27.60
C ASN A 803 2.06 -8.92 26.57
N LEU A 804 1.44 -8.64 25.42
CA LEU A 804 2.04 -7.80 24.39
C LEU A 804 2.11 -6.37 24.90
N LYS A 805 3.33 -5.83 25.03
CA LYS A 805 3.59 -4.47 25.53
C LYS A 805 3.95 -3.50 24.42
N SER A 806 4.63 -3.99 23.40
CA SER A 806 5.06 -3.22 22.23
C SER A 806 4.85 -4.05 20.96
N ILE A 807 4.68 -3.39 19.82
CA ILE A 807 4.71 -4.06 18.52
C ILE A 807 6.16 -4.09 18.01
N CYS A 808 6.82 -2.94 17.96
CA CYS A 808 8.20 -2.78 17.50
C CYS A 808 8.87 -1.58 18.19
N PRO A 809 10.21 -1.49 18.16
CA PRO A 809 10.94 -0.43 18.87
C PRO A 809 10.96 0.93 18.15
N SER A 810 10.54 1.01 16.87
CA SER A 810 10.61 2.24 16.07
C SER A 810 9.40 2.38 15.13
N PRO A 811 8.89 3.60 14.88
CA PRO A 811 7.86 3.85 13.86
C PRO A 811 8.29 3.47 12.43
N SER A 812 9.60 3.50 12.15
CA SER A 812 10.18 3.12 10.86
C SER A 812 10.02 1.64 10.49
N CYS A 813 9.51 0.80 11.41
CA CYS A 813 9.24 -0.61 11.17
C CYS A 813 8.05 -0.88 10.23
N PHE A 814 7.25 0.12 9.87
CA PHE A 814 6.01 -0.08 9.13
C PHE A 814 5.80 0.94 8.00
N PRO A 815 6.75 1.10 7.06
CA PRO A 815 6.70 2.17 6.05
C PRO A 815 5.57 2.02 5.03
N SER A 816 4.98 0.82 4.91
CA SER A 816 3.90 0.51 3.95
C SER A 816 2.57 0.18 4.64
N LEU A 817 2.46 0.39 5.96
CA LEU A 817 1.31 -0.08 6.72
C LEU A 817 0.09 0.81 6.46
N LEU A 818 -1.01 0.16 6.07
CA LEU A 818 -2.27 0.82 5.74
C LEU A 818 -3.33 0.54 6.80
N GLU A 819 -3.33 -0.66 7.38
CA GLU A 819 -4.35 -1.08 8.35
C GLU A 819 -3.77 -1.76 9.57
N ILE A 820 -4.26 -1.37 10.76
CA ILE A 820 -3.98 -2.04 12.03
C ILE A 820 -5.28 -2.41 12.74
N GLU A 821 -5.36 -3.64 13.24
CA GLU A 821 -6.45 -4.11 14.09
C GLU A 821 -5.88 -4.65 15.40
N VAL A 822 -6.37 -4.13 16.52
CA VAL A 822 -6.00 -4.57 17.87
C VAL A 822 -7.26 -4.90 18.65
N SER A 823 -7.36 -6.12 19.16
CA SER A 823 -8.48 -6.54 20.00
C SER A 823 -8.00 -7.36 21.20
N LYS A 824 -8.52 -7.07 22.40
CA LYS A 824 -8.22 -7.80 23.64
C LYS A 824 -6.71 -7.87 23.96
N CYS A 825 -5.99 -6.79 23.71
CA CYS A 825 -4.55 -6.64 24.00
C CYS A 825 -4.31 -5.59 25.10
N PRO A 826 -4.70 -5.85 26.36
CA PRO A 826 -4.79 -4.83 27.42
C PRO A 826 -3.44 -4.24 27.87
N SER A 827 -2.32 -4.91 27.55
CA SER A 827 -0.97 -4.45 27.89
C SER A 827 -0.33 -3.60 26.79
N LEU A 828 -0.92 -3.58 25.59
CA LEU A 828 -0.43 -2.77 24.48
C LEU A 828 -0.97 -1.35 24.66
N ARG A 829 -0.14 -0.49 25.25
CA ARG A 829 -0.51 0.88 25.63
C ARG A 829 0.05 1.94 24.71
N GLN A 830 0.91 1.58 23.76
CA GLN A 830 1.50 2.52 22.81
C GLN A 830 1.48 1.89 21.42
N LEU A 831 1.33 2.74 20.41
CA LEU A 831 1.44 2.35 19.01
C LEU A 831 2.74 2.94 18.44
N PRO A 832 3.48 2.20 17.60
CA PRO A 832 4.75 2.65 17.06
C PRO A 832 4.49 3.54 15.83
N PHE A 833 3.84 4.69 16.03
CA PHE A 833 3.56 5.64 14.95
C PHE A 833 4.09 7.02 15.32
N ASP A 834 4.62 7.70 14.31
CA ASP A 834 4.89 9.14 14.29
C ASP A 834 3.85 9.82 13.39
N VAL A 835 3.95 11.15 13.20
CA VAL A 835 2.95 11.92 12.43
C VAL A 835 2.90 11.47 10.98
N GLU A 836 4.06 11.19 10.36
CA GLU A 836 4.15 10.74 8.97
C GLU A 836 3.51 9.35 8.77
N SER A 837 3.93 8.36 9.56
CA SER A 837 3.38 7.00 9.48
C SER A 837 1.90 6.96 9.87
N ALA A 838 1.48 7.78 10.83
CA ALA A 838 0.08 7.97 11.16
C ALA A 838 -0.69 8.49 9.94
N ASP A 839 -0.14 9.41 9.14
CA ASP A 839 -0.77 9.99 7.96
C ASP A 839 -1.04 9.00 6.82
N PHE A 840 -0.15 8.03 6.61
CA PHE A 840 -0.32 6.96 5.61
C PHE A 840 -1.31 5.87 6.02
N LEU A 841 -1.58 5.70 7.32
CA LEU A 841 -2.59 4.75 7.79
C LEU A 841 -3.96 5.12 7.20
N GLN A 842 -4.66 4.11 6.70
CA GLN A 842 -6.03 4.24 6.20
C GLN A 842 -7.04 3.86 7.27
N LYS A 843 -6.70 2.89 8.14
CA LYS A 843 -7.64 2.35 9.12
C LYS A 843 -6.97 1.82 10.39
N ILE A 844 -7.52 2.18 11.54
CA ILE A 844 -7.20 1.59 12.85
C ILE A 844 -8.49 0.99 13.41
N ARG A 845 -8.48 -0.26 13.85
CA ARG A 845 -9.62 -0.91 14.51
C ARG A 845 -9.25 -1.38 15.91
N GLY A 846 -10.15 -1.20 16.87
CA GLY A 846 -10.01 -1.79 18.20
C GLY A 846 -11.12 -1.40 19.18
N GLU A 847 -11.08 -1.94 20.39
CA GLU A 847 -12.07 -1.59 21.40
C GLU A 847 -11.90 -0.14 21.88
N THR A 848 -13.00 0.57 22.13
CA THR A 848 -12.94 1.96 22.64
C THR A 848 -12.15 2.07 23.94
N GLU A 849 -12.31 1.11 24.86
CA GLU A 849 -11.56 1.09 26.13
C GLU A 849 -10.05 0.92 25.92
N TRP A 850 -9.64 0.19 24.89
CA TRP A 850 -8.23 0.05 24.53
C TRP A 850 -7.71 1.36 23.94
N TRP A 851 -8.44 1.95 22.99
CA TRP A 851 -8.11 3.22 22.35
C TRP A 851 -7.98 4.37 23.35
N ASP A 852 -8.96 4.53 24.23
CA ASP A 852 -8.96 5.54 25.29
C ASP A 852 -7.84 5.30 26.31
N GLY A 853 -7.36 4.05 26.41
CA GLY A 853 -6.28 3.63 27.27
C GLY A 853 -4.88 3.69 26.64
N LEU A 854 -4.75 4.17 25.40
CA LEU A 854 -3.45 4.39 24.74
C LEU A 854 -2.75 5.64 25.32
N VAL A 855 -1.45 5.50 25.52
CA VAL A 855 -0.52 6.58 25.87
C VAL A 855 0.08 7.08 24.57
N TRP A 856 -0.01 8.39 24.35
CA TRP A 856 0.51 9.07 23.16
C TRP A 856 1.63 9.99 23.58
N ASP A 857 2.77 9.89 22.90
CA ASP A 857 3.93 10.75 23.17
C ASP A 857 3.76 12.14 22.50
N ASP A 858 2.90 12.22 21.48
CA ASP A 858 2.57 13.44 20.73
C ASP A 858 1.05 13.49 20.42
N GLU A 859 0.40 14.60 20.77
CA GLU A 859 -1.03 14.81 20.49
C GLU A 859 -1.32 14.95 18.98
N ALA A 860 -0.35 15.39 18.17
CA ALA A 860 -0.51 15.44 16.71
C ALA A 860 -0.68 14.02 16.11
N VAL A 861 0.08 13.05 16.61
CA VAL A 861 -0.03 11.64 16.19
C VAL A 861 -1.39 11.07 16.58
N LYS A 862 -1.85 11.37 17.79
CA LYS A 862 -3.16 10.96 18.29
C LYS A 862 -4.29 11.53 17.44
N ASP A 863 -4.25 12.82 17.10
CA ASP A 863 -5.25 13.47 16.24
C ASP A 863 -5.25 12.89 14.82
N ALA A 864 -4.06 12.66 14.24
CA ALA A 864 -3.92 12.01 12.94
C ALA A 864 -4.53 10.60 12.94
N CYS A 865 -4.31 9.84 14.01
CA CYS A 865 -4.85 8.49 14.18
C CYS A 865 -6.35 8.48 14.53
N LEU A 866 -6.86 9.49 15.24
CA LEU A 866 -8.27 9.58 15.69
C LEU A 866 -9.26 9.58 14.53
N LEU A 867 -8.92 10.26 13.43
CA LEU A 867 -9.75 10.28 12.22
C LEU A 867 -9.82 8.93 11.50
N LYS A 868 -8.94 8.00 11.85
CA LYS A 868 -8.78 6.67 11.23
C LYS A 868 -9.25 5.54 12.14
N PHE A 869 -9.49 5.84 13.41
CA PHE A 869 -9.96 4.87 14.40
C PHE A 869 -11.44 4.52 14.19
N ILE A 870 -11.70 3.23 14.09
CA ILE A 870 -13.03 2.65 14.04
C ILE A 870 -13.18 1.71 15.23
N SER A 871 -14.04 2.11 16.17
CA SER A 871 -14.39 1.28 17.32
C SER A 871 -15.03 -0.02 16.86
N THR A 872 -14.59 -1.15 17.43
CA THR A 872 -15.24 -2.44 17.26
C THR A 872 -16.30 -2.63 18.36
N PRO A 873 -17.60 -2.78 18.02
CA PRO A 873 -18.64 -3.01 19.01
C PRO A 873 -18.41 -4.33 19.78
N PHE A 874 -18.60 -4.28 21.10
CA PHE A 874 -18.42 -5.39 22.06
C PHE A 874 -19.27 -6.64 21.74
N GLU A 875 -20.27 -6.53 20.85
CA GLU A 875 -21.25 -7.58 20.53
C GLU A 875 -20.84 -8.52 19.37
N LEU A 876 -19.86 -8.16 18.54
CA LEU A 876 -19.27 -9.10 17.55
C LEU A 876 -18.39 -10.19 18.19
N LEU A 877 -18.22 -10.14 19.52
CA LEU A 877 -17.41 -11.08 20.30
C LEU A 877 -18.24 -12.15 21.03
N GLN A 878 -19.56 -12.24 20.83
CA GLN A 878 -20.40 -13.29 21.42
C GLN A 878 -20.77 -14.47 20.50
N ILE A 879 -20.33 -14.52 19.24
CA ILE A 879 -20.37 -15.77 18.44
C ILE A 879 -19.09 -16.61 18.63
N LYS A 880 -18.17 -16.21 19.51
CA LYS A 880 -16.99 -17.02 19.91
C LYS A 880 -16.84 -17.16 21.43
N LYS A 881 -17.94 -17.42 22.15
CA LYS A 881 -17.90 -17.57 23.62
C LYS A 881 -18.32 -18.91 24.19
N ASP A 882 -18.79 -19.87 23.39
CA ASP A 882 -19.22 -21.17 23.92
C ASP A 882 -18.36 -22.40 23.56
N ASP A 883 -17.23 -22.24 22.86
CA ASP A 883 -16.28 -23.35 22.66
C ASP A 883 -14.97 -23.16 23.45
N ALA A 884 -15.09 -23.56 24.72
CA ALA A 884 -14.12 -24.33 25.49
C ALA A 884 -12.89 -23.63 26.09
N VAL A 885 -13.03 -23.23 27.37
CA VAL A 885 -12.07 -23.63 28.41
C VAL A 885 -12.84 -24.09 29.67
N PRO A 886 -12.78 -25.37 30.07
CA PRO A 886 -13.01 -25.77 31.44
C PRO A 886 -11.72 -25.55 32.26
N LYS A 887 -11.87 -24.95 33.44
CA LYS A 887 -10.83 -24.77 34.46
C LYS A 887 -10.37 -26.11 35.06
N THR A 888 -9.08 -26.20 35.42
CA THR A 888 -8.40 -26.90 36.56
C THR A 888 -7.06 -27.47 36.06
N SER A 889 -5.93 -27.59 36.77
CA SER A 889 -5.51 -27.28 38.15
C SER A 889 -3.97 -27.36 38.19
N SER A 890 -3.35 -26.69 39.16
CA SER A 890 -1.92 -26.65 39.52
C SER A 890 -1.22 -28.01 39.64
N PHE A 891 0.06 -28.09 39.23
CA PHE A 891 1.07 -28.96 39.85
C PHE A 891 2.46 -28.31 39.83
N LYS A 892 3.20 -28.47 40.94
CA LYS A 892 4.56 -28.00 41.25
C LYS A 892 5.56 -29.18 41.16
N ASP A 893 6.84 -28.79 41.19
CA ASP A 893 8.08 -29.58 41.36
C ASP A 893 8.64 -30.17 40.05
N GLY A 894 9.91 -30.04 39.65
CA GLY A 894 11.14 -29.54 40.28
C GLY A 894 12.19 -30.67 40.32
N VAL A 895 13.18 -30.70 39.42
CA VAL A 895 14.43 -31.49 39.55
C VAL A 895 15.60 -30.82 38.79
N HIS A 896 16.81 -31.08 39.27
CA HIS A 896 18.04 -30.30 39.29
C HIS A 896 19.20 -31.10 38.61
N ILE A 897 20.17 -30.38 38.01
CA ILE A 897 21.63 -30.69 37.84
C ILE A 897 22.06 -31.67 36.71
N VAL A 898 23.00 -31.26 35.83
CA VAL A 898 24.46 -31.63 35.78
C VAL A 898 25.11 -31.25 34.43
N ASN A 899 26.26 -30.56 34.54
CA ASN A 899 27.28 -30.18 33.56
C ASN A 899 27.90 -31.35 32.76
N GLN A 900 28.49 -31.07 31.57
CA GLN A 900 29.94 -31.16 31.32
C GLN A 900 30.35 -31.00 29.83
N THR A 901 31.28 -30.04 29.58
CA THR A 901 32.50 -30.03 28.70
C THR A 901 32.41 -30.56 27.24
N LYS A 902 33.07 -30.00 26.22
CA LYS A 902 34.46 -29.49 26.09
C LYS A 902 34.63 -28.81 24.71
N ALA A 903 35.62 -27.93 24.59
CA ALA A 903 35.98 -27.15 23.39
C ALA A 903 37.05 -27.84 22.51
N GLU A 904 37.10 -27.50 21.21
CA GLU A 904 38.30 -27.54 20.35
C GLU A 904 38.17 -26.56 19.16
N THR A 905 39.28 -25.92 18.79
CA THR A 905 39.48 -24.82 17.81
C THR A 905 39.92 -25.32 16.42
N PRO A 906 39.83 -24.49 15.34
CA PRO A 906 40.60 -24.71 14.11
C PRO A 906 41.53 -23.53 13.70
N PRO A 907 42.55 -23.77 12.83
CA PRO A 907 43.63 -22.81 12.53
C PRO A 907 43.52 -22.08 11.17
N HIS A 908 44.31 -20.99 11.04
CA HIS A 908 44.44 -20.06 9.91
C HIS A 908 45.00 -20.63 8.58
N PRO A 909 44.74 -19.98 7.41
CA PRO A 909 45.52 -20.17 6.18
C PRO A 909 46.38 -18.97 5.74
N LYS A 910 47.43 -19.27 4.94
CA LYS A 910 48.40 -18.36 4.28
C LYS A 910 48.02 -18.05 2.80
N PRO A 911 48.61 -17.03 2.14
CA PRO A 911 48.12 -16.45 0.87
C PRO A 911 48.86 -16.92 -0.40
N SER A 912 48.26 -16.74 -1.58
CA SER A 912 48.86 -16.97 -2.91
C SER A 912 48.24 -16.02 -3.99
N PRO A 913 48.75 -15.93 -5.25
CA PRO A 913 49.33 -14.70 -5.84
C PRO A 913 48.54 -14.08 -7.03
N LYS A 914 48.93 -12.86 -7.45
CA LYS A 914 48.34 -12.04 -8.53
C LYS A 914 48.55 -12.61 -9.95
N PRO A 915 47.61 -12.40 -10.91
CA PRO A 915 47.87 -12.53 -12.34
C PRO A 915 47.86 -11.21 -13.13
N SER A 916 48.57 -11.25 -14.27
CA SER A 916 48.92 -10.20 -15.22
C SER A 916 47.86 -9.94 -16.31
N LYS A 917 47.86 -8.70 -16.84
CA LYS A 917 46.99 -8.19 -17.91
C LYS A 917 47.09 -8.99 -19.22
N THR A 918 45.95 -9.42 -19.76
CA THR A 918 45.72 -9.79 -21.17
C THR A 918 44.39 -9.20 -21.60
N ASP A 919 44.33 -8.64 -22.80
CA ASP A 919 43.18 -7.96 -23.40
C ASP A 919 41.99 -8.93 -23.52
N ILE A 920 40.83 -8.50 -23.02
CA ILE A 920 39.57 -9.28 -23.03
C ILE A 920 38.77 -8.82 -24.26
N ASP A 921 38.90 -9.54 -25.36
CA ASP A 921 37.99 -9.44 -26.53
C ASP A 921 37.21 -10.76 -26.72
N ASP A 922 36.94 -11.46 -25.62
CA ASP A 922 36.06 -12.63 -25.58
C ASP A 922 34.73 -12.23 -24.93
N GLN A 923 33.61 -12.59 -25.57
CA GLN A 923 32.25 -12.31 -25.07
C GLN A 923 32.07 -12.85 -23.65
N LEU A 924 31.93 -11.95 -22.67
CA LEU A 924 31.63 -12.30 -21.28
C LEU A 924 30.24 -12.96 -21.21
N ASN A 925 30.16 -14.14 -20.60
CA ASN A 925 28.90 -14.84 -20.28
C ASN A 925 28.62 -14.76 -18.77
N LEU A 926 27.35 -14.65 -18.39
CA LEU A 926 26.95 -14.54 -16.98
C LEU A 926 27.27 -15.81 -16.17
N GLU A 927 27.31 -16.98 -16.81
CA GLU A 927 27.64 -18.26 -16.18
C GLU A 927 29.11 -18.36 -15.75
N ASP A 928 29.99 -17.61 -16.42
CA ASP A 928 31.43 -17.57 -16.14
C ASP A 928 31.79 -16.53 -15.07
N ILE A 929 30.78 -15.93 -14.44
CA ILE A 929 30.93 -14.89 -13.43
C ILE A 929 30.59 -15.45 -12.05
N GLU A 930 31.48 -15.24 -11.10
CA GLU A 930 31.34 -15.66 -9.71
C GLU A 930 31.11 -14.42 -8.82
N ALA A 931 30.00 -14.39 -8.07
CA ALA A 931 29.71 -13.31 -7.15
C ALA A 931 30.55 -13.43 -5.86
N ILE A 932 31.17 -12.34 -5.45
CA ILE A 932 32.06 -12.30 -4.27
C ILE A 932 31.38 -11.61 -3.10
N LYS A 933 30.89 -10.39 -3.30
CA LYS A 933 30.20 -9.62 -2.25
C LYS A 933 29.33 -8.54 -2.85
N VAL A 934 28.33 -8.07 -2.10
CA VAL A 934 27.57 -6.87 -2.46
C VAL A 934 28.43 -5.64 -2.14
N ILE A 935 28.56 -4.72 -3.10
CA ILE A 935 29.33 -3.48 -2.96
C ILE A 935 28.47 -2.21 -3.01
N GLY A 936 27.21 -2.32 -3.44
CA GLY A 936 26.28 -1.20 -3.42
C GLY A 936 24.82 -1.66 -3.48
N ARG A 937 23.92 -0.92 -2.85
CA ARG A 937 22.46 -1.08 -2.96
C ARG A 937 21.87 0.31 -3.19
N GLY A 938 21.23 0.51 -4.33
CA GLY A 938 20.57 1.77 -4.69
C GLY A 938 19.08 1.57 -4.99
N SER A 939 18.35 2.66 -5.22
CA SER A 939 16.93 2.65 -5.65
C SER A 939 16.69 1.85 -6.93
N ALA A 940 17.73 1.71 -7.76
CA ALA A 940 17.73 1.00 -9.02
C ALA A 940 18.08 -0.49 -8.96
N GLY A 941 18.51 -1.03 -7.82
CA GLY A 941 18.92 -2.43 -7.69
C GLY A 941 20.22 -2.67 -6.91
N VAL A 942 20.82 -3.84 -7.09
CA VAL A 942 21.98 -4.32 -6.31
C VAL A 942 23.23 -4.36 -7.17
N VAL A 943 24.34 -3.83 -6.67
CA VAL A 943 25.68 -3.92 -7.29
C VAL A 943 26.55 -4.90 -6.51
N GLN A 944 27.08 -5.90 -7.20
CA GLN A 944 27.94 -6.95 -6.62
C GLN A 944 29.35 -6.86 -7.22
N LEU A 945 30.37 -7.01 -6.37
CA LEU A 945 31.70 -7.36 -6.85
C LEU A 945 31.66 -8.79 -7.34
N VAL A 946 32.07 -8.99 -8.57
CA VAL A 946 32.12 -10.30 -9.21
C VAL A 946 33.49 -10.55 -9.80
N ARG A 947 33.84 -11.82 -9.99
CA ARG A 947 35.09 -12.26 -10.59
C ARG A 947 34.79 -13.15 -11.77
N HIS A 948 35.40 -12.86 -12.91
CA HIS A 948 35.35 -13.76 -14.05
C HIS A 948 36.21 -14.99 -13.77
N LYS A 949 35.60 -16.18 -13.80
CA LYS A 949 36.19 -17.44 -13.32
C LYS A 949 37.49 -17.79 -14.06
N LEU A 950 37.55 -17.54 -15.37
CA LEU A 950 38.69 -17.90 -16.21
C LEU A 950 39.86 -16.91 -16.09
N THR A 951 39.58 -15.60 -16.14
CA THR A 951 40.64 -14.57 -16.14
C THR A 951 41.00 -14.10 -14.74
N GLY A 952 40.17 -14.38 -13.73
CA GLY A 952 40.30 -13.85 -12.39
C GLY A 952 40.07 -12.33 -12.29
N HIS A 953 39.64 -11.69 -13.39
CA HIS A 953 39.41 -10.25 -13.42
C HIS A 953 38.16 -9.87 -12.63
N PHE A 954 38.22 -8.74 -11.92
CA PHE A 954 37.12 -8.25 -11.10
C PHE A 954 36.26 -7.25 -11.86
N PHE A 955 34.95 -7.38 -11.71
CA PHE A 955 33.95 -6.48 -12.29
C PHE A 955 32.90 -6.09 -11.25
N ALA A 956 32.13 -5.05 -11.54
CA ALA A 956 30.92 -4.72 -10.80
C ALA A 956 29.70 -5.20 -11.60
N LEU A 957 28.91 -6.11 -11.04
CA LEU A 957 27.66 -6.58 -11.63
C LEU A 957 26.48 -5.82 -11.02
N LYS A 958 25.87 -4.93 -11.81
CA LYS A 958 24.65 -4.23 -11.42
C LYS A 958 23.43 -5.00 -11.88
N THR A 959 22.53 -5.29 -10.97
CA THR A 959 21.33 -6.08 -11.21
C THR A 959 20.10 -5.20 -10.98
N ILE A 960 19.37 -4.91 -12.05
CA ILE A 960 18.17 -4.06 -12.07
C ILE A 960 16.96 -4.97 -12.29
N VAL A 961 16.04 -4.99 -11.34
CA VAL A 961 14.78 -5.73 -11.45
C VAL A 961 13.75 -4.80 -12.08
N MET A 962 13.20 -5.17 -13.24
CA MET A 962 12.25 -4.34 -13.97
C MET A 962 10.85 -4.96 -13.96
N ASN A 963 9.88 -4.22 -13.41
CA ASN A 963 8.45 -4.59 -13.39
C ASN A 963 7.64 -3.84 -14.47
N THR A 964 8.23 -3.59 -15.65
CA THR A 964 7.68 -2.72 -16.71
C THR A 964 7.56 -3.41 -18.08
N ASP A 965 6.84 -2.75 -19.00
CA ASP A 965 6.46 -3.21 -20.35
C ASP A 965 7.67 -3.65 -21.21
N GLU A 966 7.47 -4.68 -22.05
CA GLU A 966 8.48 -5.25 -22.96
C GLU A 966 8.98 -4.26 -24.03
N ALA A 967 8.20 -3.23 -24.37
CA ALA A 967 8.62 -2.16 -25.28
C ALA A 967 9.65 -1.21 -24.64
N VAL A 968 9.37 -0.76 -23.42
CA VAL A 968 10.31 0.05 -22.60
C VAL A 968 11.56 -0.76 -22.28
N ARG A 969 11.40 -2.05 -21.98
CA ARG A 969 12.49 -3.01 -21.78
C ARG A 969 13.40 -3.15 -23.00
N ARG A 970 12.83 -3.24 -24.22
CA ARG A 970 13.60 -3.30 -25.46
C ARG A 970 14.33 -2.00 -25.76
N GLN A 971 13.73 -0.86 -25.42
CA GLN A 971 14.36 0.45 -25.55
C GLN A 971 15.58 0.56 -24.62
N ILE A 972 15.43 0.22 -23.33
CA ILE A 972 16.53 0.23 -22.35
C ILE A 972 17.65 -0.73 -22.77
N VAL A 973 17.32 -1.95 -23.21
CA VAL A 973 18.33 -2.91 -23.67
C VAL A 973 19.04 -2.40 -24.95
N ASN A 974 18.35 -1.71 -25.85
CA ASN A 974 18.97 -1.14 -27.06
C ASN A 974 19.84 0.09 -26.76
N GLU A 975 19.43 0.94 -25.81
CA GLU A 975 20.21 2.08 -25.32
C GLU A 975 21.45 1.60 -24.53
N LEU A 976 21.32 0.57 -23.69
CA LEU A 976 22.45 -0.08 -23.02
C LEU A 976 23.44 -0.71 -24.02
N LYS A 977 22.96 -1.28 -25.12
CA LYS A 977 23.81 -1.81 -26.21
C LYS A 977 24.52 -0.72 -27.01
N ALA A 978 23.90 0.45 -27.20
CA ALA A 978 24.53 1.59 -27.89
C ALA A 978 25.68 2.21 -27.08
N ASN A 979 25.67 2.06 -25.75
CA ASN A 979 26.68 2.60 -24.82
C ASN A 979 27.86 1.63 -24.56
N GLN A 980 27.86 0.42 -25.13
CA GLN A 980 28.98 -0.53 -25.04
C GLN A 980 30.26 -0.07 -25.75
N SER A 981 30.25 1.13 -26.37
CA SER A 981 31.36 1.71 -27.12
C SER A 981 31.91 3.04 -26.55
N SER A 982 31.53 3.47 -25.33
CA SER A 982 32.08 4.70 -24.75
C SER A 982 33.50 4.48 -24.19
N HIS A 983 34.52 5.05 -24.82
CA HIS A 983 35.92 5.00 -24.36
C HIS A 983 36.34 6.22 -23.51
N CYS A 984 35.40 6.91 -22.86
CA CYS A 984 35.73 8.09 -22.06
C CYS A 984 36.36 7.67 -20.71
N PRO A 985 37.58 8.13 -20.37
CA PRO A 985 38.26 7.75 -19.12
C PRO A 985 37.60 8.27 -17.85
N TYR A 986 36.60 9.16 -17.97
CA TYR A 986 35.88 9.76 -16.84
C TYR A 986 34.45 9.20 -16.66
N ILE A 987 34.09 8.17 -17.44
CA ILE A 987 32.83 7.44 -17.35
C ILE A 987 33.14 5.98 -16.99
N VAL A 988 32.36 5.40 -16.08
CA VAL A 988 32.52 3.98 -15.71
C VAL A 988 32.21 3.11 -16.92
N ASN A 989 33.19 2.29 -17.34
CA ASN A 989 33.02 1.47 -18.52
C ASN A 989 31.94 0.39 -18.32
N CYS A 990 31.08 0.24 -19.31
CA CYS A 990 30.12 -0.86 -19.41
C CYS A 990 30.65 -1.92 -20.37
N TYR A 991 30.98 -3.10 -19.87
CA TYR A 991 31.56 -4.18 -20.68
C TYR A 991 30.50 -4.99 -21.42
N GLN A 992 29.39 -5.33 -20.74
CA GLN A 992 28.36 -6.21 -21.28
C GLN A 992 27.08 -6.03 -20.47
N SER A 993 25.93 -6.24 -21.10
CA SER A 993 24.64 -6.32 -20.41
C SER A 993 23.91 -7.62 -20.80
N PHE A 994 23.37 -8.30 -19.80
CA PHE A 994 22.52 -9.47 -19.95
C PHE A 994 21.10 -9.16 -19.53
N TYR A 995 20.17 -9.92 -20.08
CA TYR A 995 18.79 -9.90 -19.62
C TYR A 995 18.30 -11.34 -19.45
N ASN A 996 17.79 -11.65 -18.26
CA ASN A 996 17.21 -12.97 -17.96
C ASN A 996 16.09 -12.83 -16.92
N HIS A 997 14.94 -13.49 -17.13
CA HIS A 997 13.82 -13.57 -16.17
C HIS A 997 13.41 -12.23 -15.51
N GLY A 998 13.23 -11.14 -16.28
CA GLY A 998 12.79 -9.84 -15.72
C GLY A 998 13.91 -8.99 -15.09
N VAL A 999 15.15 -9.46 -15.14
CA VAL A 999 16.30 -8.83 -14.52
C VAL A 999 17.33 -8.44 -15.58
N ILE A 1000 17.77 -7.17 -15.57
CA ILE A 1000 18.90 -6.67 -16.36
C ILE A 1000 20.15 -6.74 -15.49
N SER A 1001 21.17 -7.46 -15.96
CA SER A 1001 22.48 -7.55 -15.32
C SER A 1001 23.53 -6.85 -16.16
N ILE A 1002 24.18 -5.83 -15.63
CA ILE A 1002 25.16 -5.00 -16.34
C ILE A 1002 26.54 -5.23 -15.71
N ILE A 1003 27.51 -5.67 -16.51
CA ILE A 1003 28.92 -5.76 -16.10
C ILE A 1003 29.56 -4.39 -16.32
N LEU A 1004 30.01 -3.80 -15.23
CA LEU A 1004 30.67 -2.51 -15.17
C LEU A 1004 32.11 -2.66 -14.68
N GLU A 1005 32.92 -1.65 -14.98
CA GLU A 1005 34.23 -1.45 -14.36
C GLU A 1005 34.12 -1.39 -12.84
N TYR A 1006 34.97 -2.16 -12.18
CA TYR A 1006 35.05 -2.16 -10.73
C TYR A 1006 35.96 -1.04 -10.23
N MET A 1007 35.36 -0.07 -9.55
CA MET A 1007 36.04 1.04 -8.88
C MET A 1007 36.27 0.68 -7.41
N ASP A 1008 37.50 0.32 -7.07
CA ASP A 1008 37.81 -0.42 -5.84
C ASP A 1008 37.90 0.41 -4.56
N SER A 1009 37.86 1.73 -4.66
CA SER A 1009 37.78 2.64 -3.51
C SER A 1009 36.34 3.09 -3.19
N GLY A 1010 35.34 2.55 -3.90
CA GLY A 1010 33.92 2.83 -3.65
C GLY A 1010 33.46 4.17 -4.23
N SER A 1011 32.41 4.75 -3.65
CA SER A 1011 31.87 6.05 -4.06
C SER A 1011 32.48 7.21 -3.27
N LEU A 1012 32.36 8.43 -3.81
CA LEU A 1012 32.77 9.65 -3.12
C LEU A 1012 31.98 9.85 -1.81
N ALA A 1013 30.71 9.39 -1.76
CA ALA A 1013 29.92 9.35 -0.52
C ALA A 1013 30.57 8.46 0.56
N ASP A 1014 31.04 7.27 0.18
CA ASP A 1014 31.72 6.35 1.10
C ASP A 1014 33.04 6.92 1.60
N PHE A 1015 33.73 7.68 0.74
CA PHE A 1015 34.97 8.35 1.08
C PHE A 1015 34.74 9.52 2.03
N LEU A 1016 33.73 10.36 1.80
CA LEU A 1016 33.41 11.51 2.65
C LEU A 1016 33.10 11.09 4.09
N LYS A 1017 32.45 9.93 4.28
CA LYS A 1017 32.23 9.32 5.61
C LYS A 1017 33.52 8.99 6.36
N LYS A 1018 34.65 8.80 5.66
CA LYS A 1018 35.96 8.48 6.26
C LYS A 1018 36.79 9.72 6.60
N VAL A 1019 36.71 10.76 5.78
CA VAL A 1019 37.60 11.94 5.88
C VAL A 1019 36.94 13.20 6.43
N THR A 1020 35.63 13.15 6.71
CA THR A 1020 34.73 14.24 7.14
C THR A 1020 34.59 15.41 6.17
N PHE A 1021 35.66 15.90 5.56
CA PHE A 1021 35.65 16.87 4.45
C PHE A 1021 36.85 16.67 3.53
N ILE A 1022 36.80 17.22 2.31
CA ILE A 1022 37.85 17.10 1.30
C ILE A 1022 38.51 18.47 1.11
N PRO A 1023 39.85 18.58 1.29
CA PRO A 1023 40.55 19.84 1.07
C PRO A 1023 40.51 20.32 -0.38
N GLU A 1024 40.57 21.64 -0.53
CA GLU A 1024 40.40 22.34 -1.80
C GLU A 1024 41.30 21.84 -2.96
N PRO A 1025 42.60 21.53 -2.77
CA PRO A 1025 43.45 21.00 -3.84
C PRO A 1025 42.96 19.66 -4.40
N TYR A 1026 42.49 18.75 -3.53
CA TYR A 1026 41.94 17.46 -3.93
C TYR A 1026 40.57 17.62 -4.57
N LEU A 1027 39.73 18.55 -4.06
CA LEU A 1027 38.45 18.89 -4.68
C LEU A 1027 38.62 19.43 -6.09
N ALA A 1028 39.59 20.31 -6.33
CA ALA A 1028 39.87 20.82 -7.67
C ALA A 1028 40.23 19.68 -8.64
N ALA A 1029 41.09 18.75 -8.20
CA ALA A 1029 41.48 17.59 -9.00
C ALA A 1029 40.31 16.61 -9.27
N ILE A 1030 39.45 16.37 -8.28
CA ILE A 1030 38.22 15.58 -8.44
C ILE A 1030 37.26 16.28 -9.41
N CYS A 1031 36.99 17.57 -9.20
CA CYS A 1031 36.10 18.37 -10.02
C CYS A 1031 36.53 18.40 -11.49
N LYS A 1032 37.84 18.51 -11.75
CA LYS A 1032 38.41 18.49 -13.10
C LYS A 1032 38.09 17.19 -13.84
N GLN A 1033 38.11 16.05 -13.15
CA GLN A 1033 37.72 14.76 -13.75
C GLN A 1033 36.20 14.66 -13.98
N VAL A 1034 35.39 15.05 -12.99
CA VAL A 1034 33.92 15.02 -13.10
C VAL A 1034 33.41 15.93 -14.23
N LEU A 1035 33.96 17.14 -14.37
CA LEU A 1035 33.60 18.05 -15.45
C LEU A 1035 33.97 17.51 -16.84
N LYS A 1036 35.08 16.79 -16.98
CA LYS A 1036 35.42 16.13 -18.25
C LYS A 1036 34.44 15.00 -18.58
N GLY A 1037 33.98 14.27 -17.57
CA GLY A 1037 32.89 13.30 -17.71
C GLY A 1037 31.57 13.94 -18.13
N LEU A 1038 31.15 15.02 -17.47
CA LEU A 1038 29.94 15.77 -17.83
C LEU A 1038 30.04 16.40 -19.22
N MET A 1039 31.20 16.95 -19.59
CA MET A 1039 31.43 17.51 -20.93
C MET A 1039 31.27 16.44 -22.02
N TYR A 1040 31.80 15.23 -21.80
CA TYR A 1040 31.58 14.09 -22.70
C TYR A 1040 30.09 13.74 -22.80
N LEU A 1041 29.39 13.60 -21.67
CA LEU A 1041 27.96 13.29 -21.66
C LEU A 1041 27.14 14.35 -22.39
N HIS A 1042 27.36 15.64 -22.10
CA HIS A 1042 26.59 16.75 -22.63
C HIS A 1042 26.87 17.03 -24.11
N LEU A 1043 28.13 17.01 -24.54
CA LEU A 1043 28.53 17.46 -25.88
C LEU A 1043 28.72 16.31 -26.88
N GLU A 1044 29.28 15.18 -26.46
CA GLU A 1044 29.59 14.06 -27.36
C GLU A 1044 28.47 13.02 -27.38
N ALA A 1045 27.91 12.68 -26.22
CA ALA A 1045 26.85 11.68 -26.10
C ALA A 1045 25.42 12.27 -26.16
N ASN A 1046 25.27 13.60 -25.99
CA ASN A 1046 23.97 14.29 -25.89
C ASN A 1046 23.05 13.70 -24.80
N ILE A 1047 23.62 13.36 -23.65
CA ILE A 1047 22.94 12.77 -22.49
C ILE A 1047 22.96 13.76 -21.32
N ILE A 1048 21.81 13.97 -20.69
CA ILE A 1048 21.68 14.68 -19.41
C ILE A 1048 21.66 13.64 -18.29
N HIS A 1049 22.52 13.76 -17.28
CA HIS A 1049 22.65 12.75 -16.23
C HIS A 1049 21.48 12.76 -15.25
N ARG A 1050 20.98 13.93 -14.83
CA ARG A 1050 19.82 14.16 -13.94
C ARG A 1050 19.92 13.61 -12.50
N ASP A 1051 21.05 13.04 -12.09
CA ASP A 1051 21.23 12.43 -10.77
C ASP A 1051 22.71 12.48 -10.33
N ILE A 1052 23.35 13.64 -10.47
CA ILE A 1052 24.71 13.84 -9.96
C ILE A 1052 24.63 13.99 -8.44
N LYS A 1053 25.30 13.08 -7.72
CA LYS A 1053 25.39 13.04 -6.26
C LYS A 1053 26.64 12.27 -5.84
N PRO A 1054 27.10 12.37 -4.57
CA PRO A 1054 28.37 11.76 -4.16
C PRO A 1054 28.40 10.23 -4.32
N SER A 1055 27.24 9.56 -4.25
CA SER A 1055 27.16 8.09 -4.45
C SER A 1055 27.32 7.66 -5.91
N ASN A 1056 27.13 8.55 -6.87
CA ASN A 1056 27.23 8.28 -8.31
C ASN A 1056 28.58 8.73 -8.91
N LEU A 1057 29.50 9.21 -8.07
CA LEU A 1057 30.88 9.51 -8.42
C LEU A 1057 31.78 8.43 -7.80
N LEU A 1058 32.30 7.53 -8.62
CA LEU A 1058 33.11 6.40 -8.17
C LEU A 1058 34.60 6.70 -8.24
N ILE A 1059 35.35 6.17 -7.28
CA ILE A 1059 36.79 6.39 -7.13
C ILE A 1059 37.55 5.06 -7.01
N ASN A 1060 38.83 5.06 -7.38
CA ASN A 1060 39.70 3.89 -7.26
C ASN A 1060 41.08 4.23 -6.67
N HIS A 1061 41.83 3.19 -6.30
CA HIS A 1061 43.17 3.32 -5.71
C HIS A 1061 44.20 4.04 -6.60
N LYS A 1062 43.92 4.24 -7.88
CA LYS A 1062 44.80 4.94 -8.83
C LYS A 1062 44.52 6.45 -8.92
N GLY A 1063 43.55 6.96 -8.17
CA GLY A 1063 43.17 8.37 -8.22
C GLY A 1063 42.22 8.72 -9.37
N GLU A 1064 41.62 7.73 -10.02
CA GLU A 1064 40.62 7.96 -11.08
C GLU A 1064 39.26 8.24 -10.46
N VAL A 1065 38.55 9.24 -11.00
CA VAL A 1065 37.17 9.60 -10.63
C VAL A 1065 36.29 9.45 -11.86
N LYS A 1066 35.24 8.63 -11.76
CA LYS A 1066 34.36 8.31 -12.89
C LYS A 1066 32.89 8.42 -12.53
N ILE A 1067 32.10 8.89 -13.49
CA ILE A 1067 30.64 9.02 -13.37
C ILE A 1067 29.97 7.69 -13.70
N THR A 1068 28.98 7.27 -12.89
CA THR A 1068 28.13 6.10 -13.13
C THR A 1068 26.65 6.48 -13.14
N ASP A 1069 25.77 5.56 -13.56
CA ASP A 1069 24.31 5.67 -13.39
C ASP A 1069 23.57 6.73 -14.24
N PHE A 1070 24.21 7.24 -15.30
CA PHE A 1070 23.62 8.16 -16.29
C PHE A 1070 22.56 7.54 -17.24
N HIS A 1071 22.29 6.24 -17.13
CA HIS A 1071 21.41 5.48 -18.04
C HIS A 1071 19.95 5.37 -17.57
N MET A 1072 19.64 5.82 -16.35
CA MET A 1072 18.27 5.74 -15.79
C MET A 1072 17.48 7.05 -15.96
N SER A 1073 18.11 8.03 -16.59
CA SER A 1073 17.60 9.40 -16.73
C SER A 1073 17.20 9.76 -18.16
N ALA A 1074 17.67 9.01 -19.17
CA ALA A 1074 17.26 9.17 -20.55
C ALA A 1074 16.16 8.15 -20.88
N GLY A 1075 14.90 8.59 -20.99
CA GLY A 1075 13.81 7.78 -21.57
C GLY A 1075 12.59 7.50 -20.67
N LEU A 1076 12.62 7.80 -19.37
CA LEU A 1076 11.53 7.51 -18.44
C LEU A 1076 10.84 8.80 -17.97
N GLU A 1077 9.93 9.33 -18.81
CA GLU A 1077 8.92 10.28 -18.35
C GLU A 1077 7.52 9.68 -18.54
N SER A 1078 7.24 8.61 -17.80
CA SER A 1078 5.87 8.22 -17.48
C SER A 1078 5.45 8.83 -16.14
N PRO A 1079 4.19 9.27 -15.95
CA PRO A 1079 3.71 9.81 -14.67
C PRO A 1079 3.84 8.82 -13.51
N SER A 1080 3.80 7.51 -13.79
CA SER A 1080 3.92 6.44 -12.80
C SER A 1080 5.35 6.23 -12.29
N GLU A 1081 6.37 6.61 -13.05
CA GLU A 1081 7.76 6.55 -12.58
C GLU A 1081 8.17 7.79 -11.79
N ARG A 1082 7.50 8.94 -12.00
CA ARG A 1082 7.55 10.04 -11.01
C ARG A 1082 7.14 9.52 -9.63
N ALA A 1083 6.11 8.66 -9.56
CA ALA A 1083 5.57 8.10 -8.32
C ALA A 1083 6.45 7.02 -7.66
N ASN A 1084 7.25 6.26 -8.42
CA ASN A 1084 8.09 5.17 -7.88
C ASN A 1084 9.53 5.60 -7.52
N SER A 1085 9.95 6.83 -7.81
CA SER A 1085 11.23 7.39 -7.35
C SER A 1085 11.12 8.24 -6.06
N PHE A 1086 10.00 8.17 -5.35
CA PHE A 1086 9.68 9.04 -4.19
C PHE A 1086 10.47 8.77 -2.90
N VAL A 1087 11.44 7.85 -2.89
CA VAL A 1087 12.31 7.61 -1.72
C VAL A 1087 13.78 7.82 -2.09
N GLY A 1088 14.33 8.99 -1.71
CA GLY A 1088 15.76 9.16 -1.41
C GLY A 1088 16.69 9.88 -2.41
N THR A 1089 16.26 10.76 -3.33
CA THR A 1089 17.19 11.36 -4.33
C THR A 1089 16.97 12.85 -4.67
N TYR A 1090 16.22 13.61 -3.88
CA TYR A 1090 15.88 15.00 -4.25
C TYR A 1090 16.88 16.07 -3.79
N ASN A 1091 17.78 15.77 -2.86
CA ASN A 1091 18.65 16.77 -2.22
C ASN A 1091 19.48 17.59 -3.22
N TYR A 1092 19.90 16.98 -4.34
CA TYR A 1092 20.73 17.65 -5.35
C TYR A 1092 19.94 18.20 -6.54
N MET A 1093 18.59 18.21 -6.48
CA MET A 1093 17.74 18.61 -7.59
C MET A 1093 17.80 20.14 -7.80
N SER A 1094 17.78 20.57 -9.07
CA SER A 1094 17.81 21.99 -9.42
C SER A 1094 16.41 22.65 -9.31
N PRO A 1095 16.33 23.96 -9.04
CA PRO A 1095 15.06 24.66 -8.84
C PRO A 1095 14.12 24.53 -10.05
N GLU A 1096 14.65 24.61 -11.26
CA GLU A 1096 13.86 24.51 -12.50
C GLU A 1096 13.23 23.13 -12.70
N ARG A 1097 13.86 22.06 -12.17
CA ARG A 1097 13.30 20.70 -12.17
C ARG A 1097 12.20 20.54 -11.12
N ILE A 1098 12.38 21.16 -9.94
CA ILE A 1098 11.39 21.16 -8.85
C ILE A 1098 10.10 21.85 -9.30
N MET A 1099 10.21 22.97 -10.01
CA MET A 1099 9.05 23.74 -10.52
C MET A 1099 8.35 23.11 -11.73
N GLY A 1100 8.88 22.00 -12.29
CA GLY A 1100 8.26 21.30 -13.42
C GLY A 1100 8.34 22.04 -14.77
N GLY A 1101 9.28 22.97 -14.93
CA GLY A 1101 9.52 23.71 -16.18
C GLY A 1101 10.35 22.92 -17.22
N SER A 1102 10.62 23.53 -18.38
CA SER A 1102 11.59 22.98 -19.34
C SER A 1102 13.00 23.10 -18.79
N TYR A 1103 13.80 22.03 -18.89
CA TYR A 1103 15.16 21.98 -18.35
C TYR A 1103 16.14 21.31 -19.34
N GLY A 1104 17.43 21.65 -19.25
CA GLY A 1104 18.49 21.16 -20.13
C GLY A 1104 19.67 20.54 -19.36
N ILE A 1105 20.87 20.57 -19.95
CA ILE A 1105 22.11 20.01 -19.37
C ILE A 1105 22.57 20.75 -18.10
N GLU A 1106 22.05 21.96 -17.88
CA GLU A 1106 22.43 22.86 -16.80
C GLU A 1106 22.04 22.29 -15.42
N VAL A 1107 21.07 21.38 -15.37
CA VAL A 1107 20.63 20.73 -14.13
C VAL A 1107 21.74 19.92 -13.46
N ASP A 1108 22.63 19.32 -14.24
CA ASP A 1108 23.75 18.52 -13.73
C ASP A 1108 24.82 19.42 -13.10
N ILE A 1109 24.95 20.65 -13.59
CA ILE A 1109 25.89 21.64 -13.07
C ILE A 1109 25.46 22.13 -11.69
N TRP A 1110 24.15 22.34 -11.49
CA TRP A 1110 23.61 22.66 -10.16
C TRP A 1110 23.93 21.56 -9.15
N SER A 1111 23.61 20.32 -9.52
CA SER A 1111 23.87 19.16 -8.68
C SER A 1111 25.37 19.02 -8.34
N LEU A 1112 26.27 19.24 -9.32
CA LEU A 1112 27.71 19.27 -9.08
C LEU A 1112 28.12 20.36 -8.08
N GLY A 1113 27.53 21.56 -8.17
CA GLY A 1113 27.80 22.65 -7.23
C GLY A 1113 27.47 22.27 -5.79
N LEU A 1114 26.33 21.60 -5.56
CA LEU A 1114 25.94 21.11 -4.24
C LEU A 1114 26.87 19.99 -3.73
N VAL A 1115 27.26 19.05 -4.61
CA VAL A 1115 28.22 17.98 -4.29
C VAL A 1115 29.56 18.55 -3.83
N LEU A 1116 30.11 19.52 -4.54
CA LEU A 1116 31.39 20.12 -4.19
C LEU A 1116 31.33 20.86 -2.86
N LEU A 1117 30.24 21.57 -2.61
CA LEU A 1117 30.04 22.30 -1.36
C LEU A 1117 29.85 21.36 -0.17
N GLU A 1118 29.14 20.25 -0.35
CA GLU A 1118 29.04 19.18 0.65
C GLU A 1118 30.39 18.52 0.93
N CYS A 1119 31.15 18.17 -0.11
CA CYS A 1119 32.47 17.58 0.08
C CYS A 1119 33.45 18.55 0.76
N ALA A 1120 33.36 19.86 0.48
CA ALA A 1120 34.21 20.88 1.10
C ALA A 1120 33.90 21.15 2.57
N THR A 1121 32.62 21.11 2.94
CA THR A 1121 32.15 21.47 4.29
C THR A 1121 31.87 20.26 5.18
N GLY A 1122 31.77 19.07 4.59
CA GLY A 1122 31.41 17.83 5.27
C GLY A 1122 29.93 17.70 5.63
N LYS A 1123 29.10 18.67 5.24
CA LYS A 1123 27.66 18.71 5.52
C LYS A 1123 26.91 19.16 4.28
N PHE A 1124 25.69 18.64 4.11
CA PHE A 1124 24.85 19.07 3.00
C PHE A 1124 24.51 20.58 3.10
N PRO A 1125 24.54 21.37 2.01
CA PRO A 1125 24.56 22.85 2.11
C PRO A 1125 23.25 23.54 2.52
N TYR A 1126 22.12 22.83 2.57
CA TYR A 1126 20.85 23.37 3.08
C TYR A 1126 20.54 22.79 4.46
N SER A 1127 20.14 23.64 5.40
CA SER A 1127 19.76 23.27 6.76
C SER A 1127 18.33 23.72 7.05
N PRO A 1128 17.56 22.96 7.85
CA PRO A 1128 16.18 23.30 8.15
C PRO A 1128 16.06 24.62 8.93
N PRO A 1129 14.93 25.36 8.82
CA PRO A 1129 14.74 26.63 9.51
C PRO A 1129 14.62 26.47 11.05
N GLY A 1130 15.39 27.26 11.80
CA GLY A 1130 15.51 27.18 13.26
C GLY A 1130 16.67 26.27 13.69
N GLU A 1131 16.99 26.18 14.97
CA GLU A 1131 18.08 25.31 15.50
C GLU A 1131 17.73 23.81 15.44
N ARG A 1132 17.16 23.34 14.32
CA ARG A 1132 16.73 21.95 14.08
C ARG A 1132 17.85 21.16 13.39
N GLU A 1133 17.90 19.86 13.65
CA GLU A 1133 18.93 18.96 13.10
C GLU A 1133 18.51 18.30 11.77
N GLU A 1134 17.21 18.11 11.49
CA GLU A 1134 16.69 17.42 10.28
C GLU A 1134 15.45 18.10 9.67
N TRP A 1135 15.18 17.85 8.38
CA TRP A 1135 14.03 18.39 7.62
C TRP A 1135 12.76 17.56 7.90
N ASP A 1136 11.62 18.22 8.21
CA ASP A 1136 10.36 17.56 8.61
C ASP A 1136 9.65 16.85 7.45
N ASN A 1137 9.90 17.26 6.20
CA ASN A 1137 9.47 16.56 4.99
C ASN A 1137 10.26 17.07 3.77
N LEU A 1138 10.20 16.32 2.67
CA LEU A 1138 10.89 16.67 1.43
C LEU A 1138 10.42 17.99 0.81
N PHE A 1139 9.14 18.36 0.98
CA PHE A 1139 8.58 19.55 0.35
C PHE A 1139 9.19 20.82 0.93
N GLU A 1140 9.54 20.85 2.21
CA GLU A 1140 10.24 21.98 2.83
C GLU A 1140 11.63 22.22 2.23
N LEU A 1141 12.42 21.17 1.98
CA LEU A 1141 13.70 21.31 1.29
C LEU A 1141 13.51 21.78 -0.16
N MET A 1142 12.48 21.29 -0.85
CA MET A 1142 12.16 21.71 -2.21
C MET A 1142 11.74 23.18 -2.26
N GLU A 1143 10.91 23.62 -1.31
CA GLU A 1143 10.54 25.03 -1.11
C GLU A 1143 11.77 25.87 -0.80
N GLU A 1144 12.65 25.43 0.11
CA GLU A 1144 13.89 26.14 0.44
C GLU A 1144 14.79 26.34 -0.79
N ILE A 1145 15.01 25.28 -1.59
CA ILE A 1145 15.79 25.33 -2.83
C ILE A 1145 15.17 26.33 -3.83
N VAL A 1146 13.84 26.41 -3.90
CA VAL A 1146 13.12 27.27 -4.85
C VAL A 1146 13.02 28.71 -4.37
N ASP A 1147 12.80 28.95 -3.08
CA ASP A 1147 12.44 30.25 -2.53
C ASP A 1147 13.64 30.98 -1.88
N GLN A 1148 14.57 30.28 -1.23
CA GLN A 1148 15.71 30.91 -0.56
C GLN A 1148 16.94 31.11 -1.46
N PRO A 1149 17.82 32.10 -1.20
CA PRO A 1149 19.03 32.29 -1.99
C PRO A 1149 19.88 31.02 -2.10
N PRO A 1150 20.55 30.76 -3.25
CA PRO A 1150 21.40 29.58 -3.40
C PRO A 1150 22.55 29.61 -2.38
N PRO A 1151 23.00 28.45 -1.88
CA PRO A 1151 24.05 28.39 -0.88
C PRO A 1151 25.39 28.84 -1.49
N CYS A 1152 26.22 29.46 -0.67
CA CYS A 1152 27.53 29.99 -1.05
C CYS A 1152 28.63 29.33 -0.22
N ALA A 1153 29.81 29.14 -0.82
CA ALA A 1153 30.99 28.73 -0.05
C ALA A 1153 31.42 29.87 0.91
N PRO A 1154 31.65 29.59 2.20
CA PRO A 1154 32.10 30.59 3.18
C PRO A 1154 33.43 31.24 2.77
N SER A 1155 33.40 32.54 2.49
CA SER A 1155 34.57 33.29 1.99
C SER A 1155 35.71 33.44 3.00
N ASP A 1156 35.45 33.15 4.27
CA ASP A 1156 36.43 33.12 5.36
C ASP A 1156 37.19 31.78 5.43
N GLN A 1157 36.69 30.72 4.79
CA GLN A 1157 37.25 29.37 4.87
C GLN A 1157 37.85 28.87 3.55
N PHE A 1158 37.40 29.40 2.42
CA PHE A 1158 37.79 28.93 1.09
C PHE A 1158 38.36 30.02 0.20
N SER A 1159 39.08 29.64 -0.86
CA SER A 1159 39.64 30.60 -1.81
C SER A 1159 38.58 31.41 -2.55
N PRO A 1160 38.86 32.67 -2.93
CA PRO A 1160 37.99 33.46 -3.79
C PRO A 1160 37.63 32.73 -5.10
N GLU A 1161 38.57 31.96 -5.64
CA GLU A 1161 38.40 31.15 -6.84
C GLU A 1161 37.38 30.03 -6.64
N PHE A 1162 37.43 29.30 -5.52
CA PHE A 1162 36.42 28.28 -5.18
C PHE A 1162 35.05 28.88 -4.92
N CYS A 1163 34.98 29.97 -4.15
CA CYS A 1163 33.71 30.69 -3.94
C CYS A 1163 33.09 31.15 -5.26
N SER A 1164 33.90 31.70 -6.18
CA SER A 1164 33.44 32.09 -7.50
C SER A 1164 33.00 30.89 -8.34
N PHE A 1165 33.67 29.74 -8.21
CA PHE A 1165 33.32 28.52 -8.92
C PHE A 1165 31.96 27.98 -8.46
N ILE A 1166 31.73 27.87 -7.15
CA ILE A 1166 30.44 27.44 -6.58
C ILE A 1166 29.31 28.39 -6.99
N SER A 1167 29.54 29.70 -6.96
CA SER A 1167 28.56 30.70 -7.42
C SER A 1167 28.20 30.56 -8.90
N ALA A 1168 29.15 30.13 -9.75
CA ALA A 1168 28.88 29.87 -11.16
C ALA A 1168 28.04 28.59 -11.38
N CYS A 1169 28.16 27.59 -10.50
CA CYS A 1169 27.37 26.37 -10.54
C CYS A 1169 25.94 26.55 -10.00
N LEU A 1170 25.77 27.35 -8.94
CA LEU A 1170 24.50 27.47 -8.20
C LEU A 1170 23.67 28.69 -8.58
N ARG A 1171 23.78 29.16 -9.84
CA ARG A 1171 22.84 30.14 -10.40
C ARG A 1171 21.45 29.51 -10.51
N LYS A 1172 20.43 30.16 -9.93
CA LYS A 1172 19.04 29.68 -10.00
C LYS A 1172 18.47 29.76 -11.41
N ASP A 1173 18.76 30.82 -12.15
CA ASP A 1173 18.46 30.87 -13.58
C ASP A 1173 19.42 29.92 -14.32
N PRO A 1174 18.90 28.86 -14.98
CA PRO A 1174 19.75 27.92 -15.71
C PRO A 1174 20.52 28.61 -16.84
N ASN A 1175 20.00 29.69 -17.45
CA ASN A 1175 20.68 30.39 -18.55
C ASN A 1175 21.91 31.19 -18.08
N GLU A 1176 21.98 31.53 -16.80
CA GLU A 1176 23.15 32.18 -16.20
C GLU A 1176 24.19 31.17 -15.68
N ARG A 1177 23.84 29.88 -15.63
CA ARG A 1177 24.70 28.81 -15.12
C ARG A 1177 25.73 28.42 -16.18
N LYS A 1178 27.00 28.35 -15.80
CA LYS A 1178 28.07 27.97 -16.73
C LYS A 1178 27.98 26.51 -17.12
N SER A 1179 28.23 26.20 -18.38
CA SER A 1179 28.33 24.82 -18.87
C SER A 1179 29.58 24.11 -18.33
N ALA A 1180 29.63 22.77 -18.42
CA ALA A 1180 30.80 21.99 -18.00
C ALA A 1180 32.09 22.43 -18.70
N HIS A 1181 31.99 22.79 -19.99
CA HIS A 1181 33.10 23.30 -20.79
C HIS A 1181 33.61 24.66 -20.28
N GLU A 1182 32.71 25.58 -19.93
CA GLU A 1182 33.08 26.90 -19.41
C GLU A 1182 33.61 26.84 -17.97
N LEU A 1183 33.17 25.86 -17.17
CA LEU A 1183 33.70 25.63 -15.83
C LEU A 1183 35.14 25.08 -15.87
N LEU A 1184 35.48 24.26 -16.86
CA LEU A 1184 36.83 23.69 -17.02
C LEU A 1184 37.94 24.74 -17.19
N VAL A 1185 37.60 25.96 -17.62
CA VAL A 1185 38.54 27.05 -17.84
C VAL A 1185 38.60 28.06 -16.68
N LEU A 1186 37.81 27.86 -15.61
CA LEU A 1186 37.83 28.76 -14.47
C LEU A 1186 39.11 28.61 -13.61
N PRO A 1187 39.61 29.71 -13.00
CA PRO A 1187 40.88 29.70 -12.26
C PRO A 1187 41.00 28.62 -11.18
N PHE A 1188 39.89 28.29 -10.50
CA PHE A 1188 39.84 27.27 -9.44
C PHE A 1188 40.47 25.93 -9.85
N LEU A 1189 40.23 25.46 -11.08
CA LEU A 1189 40.68 24.13 -11.52
C LEU A 1189 42.16 24.05 -11.89
N ASN A 1190 42.83 25.20 -11.98
CA ASN A 1190 44.27 25.28 -12.26
C ASN A 1190 45.02 25.96 -11.09
N LEU A 1191 44.32 26.40 -10.05
CA LEU A 1191 44.89 27.09 -8.88
C LEU A 1191 45.95 26.24 -8.16
N TYR A 1192 45.81 24.92 -8.23
CA TYR A 1192 46.67 23.96 -7.54
C TYR A 1192 47.48 23.08 -8.50
N ASP A 1193 47.57 23.41 -9.79
CA ASP A 1193 48.33 22.59 -10.76
C ASP A 1193 49.84 22.53 -10.42
N ASP A 1194 50.37 23.51 -9.66
CA ASP A 1194 51.77 23.54 -9.18
C ASP A 1194 52.01 22.65 -7.94
N LEU A 1195 50.95 22.27 -7.22
CA LEU A 1195 50.99 21.29 -6.15
C LEU A 1195 50.77 19.93 -6.83
N ASP A 1196 51.73 19.03 -6.79
CA ASP A 1196 51.61 17.68 -7.37
C ASP A 1196 50.56 16.86 -6.58
N VAL A 1197 49.26 17.15 -6.81
CA VAL A 1197 48.12 16.61 -6.07
C VAL A 1197 47.93 15.14 -6.45
N ASP A 1198 48.45 14.25 -5.61
CA ASP A 1198 48.32 12.81 -5.78
C ASP A 1198 46.99 12.29 -5.18
N LEU A 1199 45.96 12.18 -6.03
CA LEU A 1199 44.68 11.57 -5.64
C LEU A 1199 44.80 10.08 -5.30
N SER A 1200 45.76 9.36 -5.88
CA SER A 1200 45.99 7.95 -5.56
C SER A 1200 46.43 7.82 -4.10
N SER A 1201 47.45 8.58 -3.69
CA SER A 1201 47.88 8.60 -2.28
C SER A 1201 46.74 9.03 -1.35
N TYR A 1202 46.01 10.09 -1.71
CA TYR A 1202 44.92 10.60 -0.90
C TYR A 1202 43.80 9.57 -0.69
N PHE A 1203 43.31 8.92 -1.75
CA PHE A 1203 42.25 7.91 -1.63
C PHE A 1203 42.68 6.65 -0.87
N ASN A 1204 43.97 6.31 -0.87
CA ASN A 1204 44.48 5.13 -0.17
C ASN A 1204 44.78 5.37 1.31
N TYR A 1205 45.19 6.58 1.70
CA TYR A 1205 45.73 6.84 3.04
C TYR A 1205 44.93 7.83 3.88
N ALA A 1206 44.03 8.61 3.30
CA ALA A 1206 43.19 9.54 4.06
C ALA A 1206 42.15 8.77 4.90
N GLY A 1207 42.09 9.06 6.20
CA GLY A 1207 41.17 8.41 7.16
C GLY A 1207 41.74 7.21 7.93
N LEU A 1208 43.03 6.86 7.75
CA LEU A 1208 43.73 5.97 8.69
C LEU A 1208 44.05 6.75 9.99
N PRO A 1209 43.87 6.14 11.18
CA PRO A 1209 44.27 6.80 12.42
C PRO A 1209 45.75 7.13 12.36
N LEU A 1210 46.09 8.41 12.52
CA LEU A 1210 47.47 8.87 12.73
C LEU A 1210 48.01 8.20 14.00
N GLY A 1211 48.71 7.08 13.82
CA GLY A 1211 49.15 6.24 14.92
C GLY A 1211 49.96 5.02 14.50
N THR A 1212 51.04 5.24 13.74
CA THR A 1212 52.43 4.74 13.99
C THR A 1212 53.27 5.04 12.76
N PHE A 1213 54.26 5.92 12.92
CA PHE A 1213 55.43 6.01 12.06
C PHE A 1213 56.22 4.70 12.06
#